data_AF-A0A8T6WEE0-F1
#
_entry.id   AF-A0A8T6WEE0-F1
#
_cell.length_a   1.000
_cell.length_b   1.000
_cell.length_c   1.000
_cell.angle_alpha   90.00
_cell.angle_beta   90.00
_cell.angle_gamma   90.00
#
_symmetry.space_group_name_H-M   'P 1'
#
loop_
_entity.id
_entity.type
_entity.pdbx_description
1 polymer ?
#
loop_
_entity_poly.entity_id
_entity_poly.type
_entity_poly.pdbx_seq_one_letter_code
_entity_poly.pdbx_strand_id
1 'polypeptide(L)'
;MRKLYAISIPILIIGLLYVPFYQYETNEKLENPRSFSIKSQKREANPLSLVESESFSEESGEGGGNEKNLSFPSLISYVLERQFLDGGFQISQGTQSFMNATYFSSLGLSLVGRVNETLEDLKYFLSNTSVSLPSPNSSLWGFKNWLEGEVSLRSTSFAILTANLTHVEPSVYNESVINYVTTKLNTSLASENISLLDLSLATLALHSYKHPVYGLDSTVKIALNQFFTNGHFTDEHSTNETQKMFQNYLSTLVLHQMGALNNPQDIEQFILSRRYNGSEEDLQGGFGWDPSSPTVFQTGLALETLVLVNSTINPSIINSSLSFVNRSQVHGGGLSKNPQNRRVTIFESVGAFLVYHATKKLLETYNSRVTFSSEQLIIGEGLGVNVSVQFMNSHIRDLSVNYTLLNASTPLTGFLSFNASKSIYTTTIPTDNDTETPAPGFGSYQLLISVTFNITGLPLFQNTLTKEFRVGFRIHLKFKYPEGELGFSPGTPLRMNFTAESAPAYRNTTGTFNYKIIRVNTSETVLSRSALHPYNTTFALHWSVPTEWYLGHYKMRVFLNDSFGFNHSANNTRFRIWDDVIYDIRGNRSDYSMGEPFSFDVNLTYNASGSFPDYVPAQLEFNWLTQFDIPYEWGRQPLNARNENEINGTMPTVFPDTTDLQISIRLIWGITKTTVDLFEANLTVTGLKIGDVIINGSRSRRSLLIGGALNTTFKLKDANTNASISNASLRANFKWKNETIQTLQPYSINASYLLNQSLDPNLPQANNSVKFEVRLPWNESWVEIDQVLELDVRGVPEIKAFQKEINRRGNASFITVHIVRNGSNTSLMGLNVSCNITGEEILYAPLGIIG
;
A
#
# COMPACT_ATOMS: atom_id res chain seq x y z
N MET A 1 -36.00 -53.97 9.18
CA MET A 1 -35.60 -55.10 10.05
C MET A 1 -34.09 -55.06 10.25
N ARG A 2 -33.58 -55.46 11.43
CA ARG A 2 -32.15 -55.69 11.80
C ARG A 2 -31.18 -54.53 11.50
N LYS A 3 -30.86 -53.68 12.49
CA LYS A 3 -29.81 -53.81 13.55
C LYS A 3 -28.38 -53.86 12.96
N LEU A 4 -27.52 -52.84 13.10
CA LEU A 4 -26.89 -52.20 14.30
C LEU A 4 -25.55 -52.88 14.63
N TYR A 5 -24.43 -52.14 14.52
CA TYR A 5 -23.31 -52.17 15.47
C TYR A 5 -22.48 -50.88 15.40
N ALA A 6 -22.00 -50.43 16.56
CA ALA A 6 -21.03 -49.34 16.75
C ALA A 6 -19.87 -49.85 17.62
N ILE A 7 -18.66 -49.33 17.38
CA ILE A 7 -17.42 -49.25 18.21
C ILE A 7 -16.50 -48.25 17.47
N SER A 8 -15.87 -47.19 17.99
CA SER A 8 -15.74 -46.53 19.31
C SER A 8 -14.55 -46.87 20.23
N ILE A 9 -13.51 -46.00 20.16
CA ILE A 9 -12.78 -45.38 21.32
C ILE A 9 -11.82 -46.34 22.10
N PRO A 10 -10.81 -45.96 22.96
CA PRO A 10 -10.26 -44.66 23.44
C PRO A 10 -8.69 -44.48 23.40
N ILE A 11 -8.17 -43.52 24.21
CA ILE A 11 -6.81 -43.37 24.84
C ILE A 11 -5.84 -42.40 24.11
N LEU A 12 -5.16 -41.40 24.72
CA LEU A 12 -5.16 -40.73 26.07
C LEU A 12 -4.74 -39.23 25.91
N ILE A 13 -5.25 -38.20 26.63
CA ILE A 13 -4.84 -37.54 27.91
C ILE A 13 -3.30 -37.27 28.03
N ILE A 14 -2.72 -36.11 28.43
CA ILE A 14 -2.99 -35.07 29.47
C ILE A 14 -2.43 -33.70 28.98
N GLY A 15 -2.93 -32.48 29.31
CA GLY A 15 -4.09 -32.06 30.11
C GLY A 15 -3.87 -30.76 30.91
N LEU A 16 -4.98 -30.22 31.47
CA LEU A 16 -5.13 -29.18 32.54
C LEU A 16 -5.16 -27.68 32.09
N LEU A 17 -6.03 -26.78 32.60
CA LEU A 17 -7.32 -26.83 33.35
C LEU A 17 -8.21 -25.63 32.90
N TYR A 18 -9.53 -25.79 32.70
CA TYR A 18 -10.66 -25.38 33.58
C TYR A 18 -10.61 -23.95 34.21
N VAL A 19 -11.53 -22.96 34.03
CA VAL A 19 -13.01 -22.89 33.75
C VAL A 19 -13.86 -23.18 35.03
N PRO A 20 -14.99 -22.49 35.41
CA PRO A 20 -15.65 -21.24 34.90
C PRO A 20 -16.36 -20.28 35.94
N PHE A 21 -17.08 -19.27 35.41
CA PHE A 21 -18.43 -18.71 35.77
C PHE A 21 -18.75 -18.10 37.16
N TYR A 22 -19.45 -16.95 37.15
CA TYR A 22 -20.87 -16.83 37.56
C TYR A 22 -21.52 -15.51 37.09
N GLN A 23 -22.83 -15.54 36.74
CA GLN A 23 -23.72 -14.36 36.60
C GLN A 23 -24.67 -14.32 37.81
N TYR A 24 -25.21 -13.15 38.19
CA TYR A 24 -26.58 -13.07 38.72
C TYR A 24 -27.21 -11.68 38.53
N GLU A 25 -28.54 -11.63 38.63
CA GLU A 25 -29.45 -10.57 38.16
C GLU A 25 -29.77 -9.44 39.18
N THR A 26 -30.56 -8.49 38.69
CA THR A 26 -31.16 -7.30 39.32
C THR A 26 -32.21 -7.56 40.40
N ASN A 27 -32.38 -6.65 41.39
CA ASN A 27 -33.60 -5.80 41.50
C ASN A 27 -33.67 -4.77 42.67
N GLU A 28 -34.37 -3.66 42.35
CA GLU A 28 -35.22 -2.74 43.16
C GLU A 28 -34.76 -1.96 44.44
N LYS A 29 -34.79 -0.62 44.27
CA LYS A 29 -35.55 0.43 45.02
C LYS A 29 -35.01 1.19 46.26
N LEU A 30 -35.11 2.52 46.14
CA LEU A 30 -35.53 3.57 47.11
C LEU A 30 -34.71 3.82 48.39
N GLU A 31 -33.89 4.89 48.41
CA GLU A 31 -34.24 6.24 48.93
C GLU A 31 -33.04 7.23 48.88
N ASN A 32 -33.35 8.54 48.92
CA ASN A 32 -32.42 9.68 49.02
C ASN A 32 -32.52 10.22 50.48
N PRO A 33 -31.60 11.06 51.06
CA PRO A 33 -30.61 11.90 50.36
C PRO A 33 -29.22 12.10 51.04
N ARG A 34 -28.35 12.87 50.36
CA ARG A 34 -27.17 13.61 50.90
C ARG A 34 -26.03 12.80 51.57
N SER A 35 -24.90 12.68 50.86
CA SER A 35 -23.66 13.38 51.25
C SER A 35 -22.58 13.27 50.15
N PHE A 36 -21.80 14.33 49.97
CA PHE A 36 -20.68 14.37 49.02
C PHE A 36 -19.47 13.61 49.57
N SER A 37 -18.94 12.67 48.80
CA SER A 37 -17.61 12.08 49.00
C SER A 37 -17.10 11.50 47.67
N ILE A 38 -16.61 12.36 46.78
CA ILE A 38 -15.93 11.90 45.55
C ILE A 38 -14.59 11.29 45.95
N LYS A 39 -14.51 9.95 45.97
CA LYS A 39 -13.24 9.23 46.04
C LYS A 39 -12.50 9.46 44.72
N SER A 40 -11.36 10.14 44.77
CA SER A 40 -10.48 10.30 43.62
C SER A 40 -9.91 8.95 43.17
N GLN A 41 -10.29 8.49 41.98
CA GLN A 41 -9.48 7.50 41.27
C GLN A 41 -8.23 8.21 40.74
N LYS A 42 -7.11 8.03 41.43
CA LYS A 42 -5.80 8.35 40.87
C LYS A 42 -5.59 7.52 39.60
N ARG A 43 -5.43 8.18 38.45
CA ARG A 43 -4.53 7.65 37.42
C ARG A 43 -3.12 7.72 37.98
N GLU A 44 -2.39 6.63 37.92
CA GLU A 44 -1.01 6.56 38.43
C GLU A 44 -0.10 7.45 37.57
N ALA A 45 0.31 8.58 38.14
CA ALA A 45 1.40 9.39 37.61
C ALA A 45 2.72 8.75 38.03
N ASN A 46 3.56 8.41 37.05
CA ASN A 46 4.93 7.98 37.31
C ASN A 46 5.72 9.17 37.92
N PRO A 47 6.34 9.03 39.11
CA PRO A 47 7.03 10.14 39.75
C PRO A 47 8.49 10.21 39.28
N LEU A 48 8.89 11.33 38.68
CA LEU A 48 10.26 11.82 38.76
C LEU A 48 10.23 13.36 38.83
N SER A 49 11.01 13.90 39.74
CA SER A 49 10.76 15.19 40.38
C SER A 49 11.65 16.32 39.86
N LEU A 50 11.03 17.49 39.72
CA LEU A 50 11.53 18.83 40.07
C LEU A 50 13.01 19.18 39.77
N VAL A 51 13.14 20.16 38.88
CA VAL A 51 14.04 21.33 38.97
C VAL A 51 15.54 21.06 39.13
N GLU A 52 16.26 21.27 38.03
CA GLU A 52 17.38 22.22 38.07
C GLU A 52 17.44 23.01 36.76
N SER A 53 17.76 24.30 36.86
CA SER A 53 17.80 25.25 35.75
C SER A 53 19.24 25.43 35.29
N GLU A 54 19.68 24.61 34.33
CA GLU A 54 20.96 24.82 33.65
C GLU A 54 20.82 24.92 32.13
N SER A 55 21.64 25.79 31.56
CA SER A 55 21.70 26.11 30.15
C SER A 55 22.27 24.95 29.34
N PHE A 56 21.48 24.41 28.41
CA PHE A 56 22.02 23.63 27.30
C PHE A 56 22.15 24.51 26.06
N SER A 57 23.40 24.92 25.81
CA SER A 57 23.85 25.48 24.54
C SER A 57 23.83 24.43 23.43
N GLU A 58 23.90 24.93 22.20
CA GLU A 58 23.74 24.20 20.94
C GLU A 58 24.68 22.99 20.77
N GLU A 59 24.16 21.93 20.13
CA GLU A 59 24.87 21.35 18.99
C GLU A 59 24.05 21.61 17.72
N SER A 60 24.66 22.34 16.80
CA SER A 60 24.13 22.73 15.51
C SER A 60 24.22 21.56 14.51
N GLY A 61 23.10 20.87 14.32
CA GLY A 61 22.93 19.90 13.23
C GLY A 61 22.62 20.59 11.90
N GLU A 62 23.59 21.27 11.29
CA GLU A 62 23.48 21.67 9.88
C GLU A 62 23.54 20.43 8.96
N GLY A 63 22.66 20.37 7.95
CA GLY A 63 22.83 19.44 6.83
C GLY A 63 21.56 18.72 6.36
N GLY A 64 20.74 19.38 5.54
CA GLY A 64 19.74 18.71 4.71
C GLY A 64 18.35 19.34 4.74
N GLY A 65 18.12 20.31 3.85
CA GLY A 65 16.82 20.95 3.63
C GLY A 65 15.80 20.02 2.96
N ASN A 66 15.33 18.99 3.66
CA ASN A 66 14.06 18.36 3.36
C ASN A 66 12.94 19.18 4.02
N GLU A 67 11.97 19.66 3.23
CA GLU A 67 10.78 20.31 3.79
C GLU A 67 10.05 19.33 4.72
N LYS A 68 10.17 19.56 6.03
CA LYS A 68 9.41 18.82 7.05
C LYS A 68 7.93 19.09 6.80
N ASN A 69 7.14 18.06 6.50
CA ASN A 69 5.70 18.22 6.39
C ASN A 69 5.05 18.33 7.78
N LEU A 70 3.94 19.08 7.88
CA LEU A 70 3.16 19.17 9.13
C LEU A 70 2.68 17.78 9.57
N SER A 71 3.04 17.38 10.79
CA SER A 71 2.50 16.17 11.42
C SER A 71 1.11 16.46 11.98
N PHE A 72 0.09 16.30 11.15
CA PHE A 72 -1.31 16.33 11.56
C PHE A 72 -1.67 15.41 12.76
N PRO A 73 -1.21 14.14 12.85
CA PRO A 73 -1.57 13.32 14.02
C PRO A 73 -1.01 13.92 15.31
N SER A 74 0.24 14.40 15.31
CA SER A 74 0.85 15.06 16.47
C SER A 74 0.14 16.38 16.82
N LEU A 75 -0.29 17.15 15.82
CA LEU A 75 -1.07 18.38 16.02
C LEU A 75 -2.44 18.11 16.64
N ILE A 76 -3.14 17.07 16.16
CA ILE A 76 -4.45 16.66 16.69
C ILE A 76 -4.32 16.17 18.14
N SER A 77 -3.32 15.32 18.42
CA SER A 77 -3.02 14.90 19.81
C SER A 77 -2.76 16.10 20.71
N TYR A 78 -1.91 17.05 20.28
CA TYR A 78 -1.64 18.27 21.03
C TYR A 78 -2.90 19.11 21.31
N VAL A 79 -3.83 19.22 20.34
CA VAL A 79 -5.10 19.94 20.55
C VAL A 79 -5.99 19.22 21.56
N LEU A 80 -6.17 17.90 21.41
CA LEU A 80 -6.98 17.09 22.32
C LEU A 80 -6.43 17.08 23.76
N GLU A 81 -5.10 17.06 23.92
CA GLU A 81 -4.42 17.18 25.22
C GLU A 81 -4.64 18.53 25.93
N ARG A 82 -5.24 19.53 25.24
CA ARG A 82 -5.64 20.81 25.84
C ARG A 82 -7.10 20.89 26.24
N GLN A 83 -7.87 19.83 26.07
CA GLN A 83 -9.15 19.69 26.75
C GLN A 83 -8.90 19.43 28.24
N PHE A 84 -9.53 20.24 29.11
CA PHE A 84 -9.38 20.13 30.56
C PHE A 84 -10.52 19.31 31.17
N LEU A 85 -10.43 19.04 32.48
CA LEU A 85 -11.42 18.26 33.24
C LEU A 85 -12.81 18.92 33.32
N ASP A 86 -12.92 20.21 32.99
CA ASP A 86 -14.20 20.91 32.85
C ASP A 86 -14.80 20.81 31.44
N GLY A 87 -14.13 20.10 30.53
CA GLY A 87 -14.51 19.85 29.14
C GLY A 87 -14.24 20.98 28.16
N GLY A 88 -13.79 22.15 28.63
CA GLY A 88 -13.34 23.24 27.77
C GLY A 88 -11.87 23.11 27.38
N PHE A 89 -11.37 24.02 26.54
CA PHE A 89 -9.98 24.00 26.08
C PHE A 89 -9.13 25.11 26.71
N GLN A 90 -7.88 24.76 27.04
CA GLN A 90 -6.87 25.66 27.59
C GLN A 90 -6.11 26.42 26.47
N ILE A 91 -5.78 27.69 26.71
CA ILE A 91 -4.92 28.47 25.78
C ILE A 91 -3.49 27.93 25.78
N SER A 92 -2.97 27.62 26.97
CA SER A 92 -1.66 27.02 27.23
C SER A 92 -1.78 25.99 28.35
N GLN A 93 -0.89 24.99 28.38
CA GLN A 93 -0.97 23.89 29.33
C GLN A 93 -1.00 24.41 30.78
N GLY A 94 -1.98 23.93 31.57
CA GLY A 94 -2.13 24.29 32.97
C GLY A 94 -2.85 25.61 33.25
N THR A 95 -3.35 26.32 32.23
CA THR A 95 -4.33 27.41 32.45
C THR A 95 -5.74 26.86 32.59
N GLN A 96 -6.68 27.63 33.14
CA GLN A 96 -8.10 27.31 33.02
C GLN A 96 -8.56 27.24 31.55
N SER A 97 -9.73 26.63 31.33
CA SER A 97 -10.39 26.60 30.02
C SER A 97 -11.04 27.94 29.69
N PHE A 98 -11.04 28.33 28.41
CA PHE A 98 -11.62 29.58 27.94
C PHE A 98 -12.55 29.37 26.74
N MET A 99 -13.67 30.09 26.71
CA MET A 99 -14.70 29.93 25.67
C MET A 99 -14.19 30.18 24.25
N ASN A 100 -13.26 31.12 24.06
CA ASN A 100 -12.62 31.36 22.76
C ASN A 100 -11.66 30.22 22.36
N ALA A 101 -10.86 29.69 23.30
CA ALA A 101 -10.01 28.53 23.07
C ALA A 101 -10.84 27.29 22.73
N THR A 102 -11.98 27.09 23.41
CA THR A 102 -12.96 26.04 23.11
C THR A 102 -13.52 26.19 21.70
N TYR A 103 -13.96 27.38 21.30
CA TYR A 103 -14.44 27.63 19.92
C TYR A 103 -13.40 27.28 18.85
N PHE A 104 -12.18 27.82 18.96
CA PHE A 104 -11.14 27.58 17.97
C PHE A 104 -10.66 26.12 17.94
N SER A 105 -10.59 25.45 19.10
CA SER A 105 -10.23 24.02 19.16
C SER A 105 -11.28 23.16 18.46
N SER A 106 -12.57 23.41 18.75
CA SER A 106 -13.68 22.77 18.04
C SER A 106 -13.61 23.02 16.54
N LEU A 107 -13.28 24.25 16.10
CA LEU A 107 -13.15 24.60 14.68
C LEU A 107 -12.07 23.78 13.98
N GLY A 108 -10.87 23.71 14.58
CA GLY A 108 -9.79 22.88 14.08
C GLY A 108 -10.15 21.39 14.05
N LEU A 109 -10.80 20.87 15.10
CA LEU A 109 -11.19 19.47 15.20
C LEU A 109 -12.36 19.08 14.26
N SER A 110 -13.29 19.99 13.95
CA SER A 110 -14.34 19.76 12.95
C SER A 110 -13.76 19.62 11.54
N LEU A 111 -12.78 20.47 11.18
CA LEU A 111 -12.08 20.40 9.89
C LEU A 111 -11.39 19.04 9.66
N VAL A 112 -10.99 18.32 10.70
CA VAL A 112 -10.38 16.98 10.61
C VAL A 112 -11.29 15.82 11.08
N GLY A 113 -12.58 16.09 11.33
CA GLY A 113 -13.56 15.07 11.75
C GLY A 113 -13.36 14.49 13.17
N ARG A 114 -12.55 15.14 14.01
CA ARG A 114 -12.18 14.69 15.36
C ARG A 114 -13.02 15.31 16.48
N VAL A 115 -13.83 16.33 16.19
CA VAL A 115 -14.69 17.02 17.19
C VAL A 115 -15.61 16.06 17.96
N ASN A 116 -15.97 14.94 17.33
CA ASN A 116 -16.78 13.86 17.90
C ASN A 116 -16.22 13.28 19.21
N GLU A 117 -14.91 13.32 19.41
CA GLU A 117 -14.24 12.80 20.61
C GLU A 117 -14.45 13.70 21.84
N THR A 118 -14.99 14.90 21.64
CA THR A 118 -15.04 15.97 22.65
C THR A 118 -16.45 16.40 23.02
N LEU A 119 -17.49 15.86 22.35
CA LEU A 119 -18.87 16.40 22.40
C LEU A 119 -19.54 16.33 23.79
N GLU A 120 -19.40 15.23 24.53
CA GLU A 120 -19.99 15.10 25.87
C GLU A 120 -19.33 16.04 26.89
N ASP A 121 -18.00 16.19 26.80
CA ASP A 121 -17.23 17.09 27.65
C ASP A 121 -17.52 18.56 27.29
N LEU A 122 -17.62 18.90 25.99
CA LEU A 122 -18.06 20.22 25.52
C LEU A 122 -19.47 20.56 26.04
N LYS A 123 -20.37 19.59 26.09
CA LYS A 123 -21.73 19.77 26.62
C LYS A 123 -21.70 20.14 28.10
N TYR A 124 -20.86 19.46 28.88
CA TYR A 124 -20.62 19.79 30.28
C TYR A 124 -20.04 21.20 30.45
N PHE A 125 -19.04 21.59 29.65
CA PHE A 125 -18.46 22.94 29.69
C PHE A 125 -19.48 24.04 29.38
N LEU A 126 -20.23 23.87 28.29
CA LEU A 126 -21.27 24.84 27.87
C LEU A 126 -22.38 24.94 28.91
N SER A 127 -22.83 23.84 29.50
CA SER A 127 -23.82 23.87 30.59
C SER A 127 -23.31 24.63 31.82
N ASN A 128 -22.08 24.39 32.28
CA ASN A 128 -21.55 25.02 33.50
C ASN A 128 -21.10 26.47 33.34
N THR A 129 -20.77 26.90 32.11
CA THR A 129 -20.48 28.32 31.81
C THR A 129 -21.73 29.16 31.58
N SER A 130 -22.90 28.54 31.40
CA SER A 130 -24.18 29.23 31.23
C SER A 130 -24.76 29.76 32.55
N VAL A 131 -25.27 30.99 32.54
CA VAL A 131 -25.82 31.66 33.72
C VAL A 131 -27.09 32.44 33.38
N SER A 132 -28.10 32.30 34.23
CA SER A 132 -29.32 33.11 34.20
C SER A 132 -29.05 34.50 34.77
N LEU A 133 -29.44 35.53 34.04
CA LEU A 133 -29.33 36.93 34.44
C LEU A 133 -30.71 37.46 34.83
N PRO A 134 -30.82 38.21 35.95
CA PRO A 134 -32.07 38.83 36.34
C PRO A 134 -32.47 39.88 35.29
N SER A 135 -33.68 39.75 34.75
CA SER A 135 -34.30 40.76 33.88
C SER A 135 -35.79 40.92 34.23
N PRO A 136 -36.38 42.12 34.08
CA PRO A 136 -37.73 42.39 34.59
C PRO A 136 -38.85 41.57 33.94
N ASN A 137 -38.65 41.16 32.67
CA ASN A 137 -39.72 40.61 31.83
C ASN A 137 -39.48 39.16 31.39
N SER A 138 -38.28 38.61 31.58
CA SER A 138 -37.92 37.21 31.31
C SER A 138 -36.55 36.88 31.91
N SER A 139 -36.24 35.59 32.11
CA SER A 139 -34.87 35.17 32.40
C SER A 139 -34.04 35.26 31.12
N LEU A 140 -33.10 36.21 31.08
CA LEU A 140 -32.05 36.25 30.06
C LEU A 140 -30.98 35.23 30.43
N TRP A 141 -30.37 34.61 29.44
CA TRP A 141 -29.26 33.68 29.64
C TRP A 141 -28.05 34.15 28.86
N GLY A 142 -26.86 33.95 29.41
CA GLY A 142 -25.61 34.20 28.71
C GLY A 142 -24.49 33.32 29.26
N PHE A 143 -23.34 33.37 28.61
CA PHE A 143 -22.22 32.50 28.95
C PHE A 143 -21.05 33.30 29.50
N LYS A 144 -20.37 32.71 30.48
CA LYS A 144 -19.10 33.20 31.02
C LYS A 144 -17.93 32.82 30.12
N ASN A 145 -16.84 33.57 30.18
CA ASN A 145 -15.62 33.25 29.43
C ASN A 145 -14.89 32.00 29.96
N TRP A 146 -15.02 31.72 31.26
CA TRP A 146 -14.57 30.51 31.97
C TRP A 146 -15.51 30.29 33.18
N LEU A 147 -15.39 29.17 33.91
CA LEU A 147 -16.34 28.79 34.98
C LEU A 147 -16.62 29.89 36.03
N GLU A 148 -15.60 30.64 36.42
CA GLU A 148 -15.67 31.73 37.42
C GLU A 148 -15.76 33.14 36.79
N GLY A 149 -15.71 33.25 35.46
CA GLY A 149 -15.73 34.53 34.76
C GLY A 149 -17.09 35.22 34.79
N GLU A 150 -17.15 36.46 34.30
CA GLU A 150 -18.42 37.18 34.12
C GLU A 150 -19.08 36.84 32.77
N VAL A 151 -20.41 37.01 32.70
CA VAL A 151 -21.18 36.86 31.47
C VAL A 151 -20.97 38.09 30.58
N SER A 152 -20.49 37.86 29.35
CA SER A 152 -20.25 38.94 28.38
C SER A 152 -20.81 38.63 27.00
N LEU A 153 -21.01 39.67 26.20
CA LEU A 153 -21.45 39.56 24.79
C LEU A 153 -20.51 38.63 24.03
N ARG A 154 -19.19 38.90 24.06
CA ARG A 154 -18.13 38.09 23.43
C ARG A 154 -18.19 36.60 23.79
N SER A 155 -18.31 36.29 25.08
CA SER A 155 -18.33 34.90 25.57
C SER A 155 -19.60 34.19 25.11
N THR A 156 -20.73 34.89 25.15
CA THR A 156 -22.02 34.38 24.67
C THR A 156 -22.00 34.14 23.16
N SER A 157 -21.41 35.05 22.38
CA SER A 157 -21.21 34.87 20.93
C SER A 157 -20.34 33.66 20.60
N PHE A 158 -19.20 33.48 21.28
CA PHE A 158 -18.37 32.27 21.09
C PHE A 158 -19.09 30.99 21.52
N ALA A 159 -19.90 31.02 22.57
CA ALA A 159 -20.70 29.87 23.00
C ALA A 159 -21.75 29.48 21.94
N ILE A 160 -22.46 30.45 21.36
CA ILE A 160 -23.41 30.24 20.24
C ILE A 160 -22.68 29.63 19.03
N LEU A 161 -21.54 30.22 18.63
CA LEU A 161 -20.76 29.71 17.50
C LEU A 161 -20.24 28.29 17.75
N THR A 162 -19.83 27.97 18.98
CA THR A 162 -19.40 26.62 19.37
C THR A 162 -20.56 25.62 19.36
N ALA A 163 -21.72 26.00 19.90
CA ALA A 163 -22.92 25.15 19.92
C ALA A 163 -23.41 24.85 18.48
N ASN A 164 -23.44 25.85 17.60
CA ASN A 164 -23.83 25.68 16.20
C ASN A 164 -22.83 24.82 15.42
N LEU A 165 -21.52 25.06 15.60
CA LEU A 165 -20.44 24.31 14.95
C LEU A 165 -20.44 22.82 15.34
N THR A 166 -20.65 22.51 16.61
CA THR A 166 -20.51 21.15 17.16
C THR A 166 -21.85 20.41 17.29
N HIS A 167 -22.96 21.11 17.04
CA HIS A 167 -24.33 20.67 17.30
C HIS A 167 -24.60 20.26 18.78
N VAL A 168 -23.75 20.73 19.71
CA VAL A 168 -23.91 20.52 21.15
C VAL A 168 -24.77 21.64 21.73
N GLU A 169 -26.05 21.35 21.92
CA GLU A 169 -27.01 22.28 22.50
C GLU A 169 -27.14 22.03 24.02
N PRO A 170 -26.60 22.89 24.90
CA PRO A 170 -26.94 22.83 26.33
C PRO A 170 -28.43 23.14 26.52
N SER A 171 -29.03 22.68 27.62
CA SER A 171 -30.48 22.80 27.89
C SER A 171 -31.03 24.24 27.92
N VAL A 172 -30.15 25.24 27.98
CA VAL A 172 -30.45 26.68 27.98
C VAL A 172 -30.17 27.35 26.65
N TYR A 173 -29.79 26.59 25.61
CA TYR A 173 -29.61 27.09 24.25
C TYR A 173 -30.97 27.33 23.59
N ASN A 174 -31.53 28.52 23.86
CA ASN A 174 -32.87 28.91 23.47
C ASN A 174 -32.93 30.41 23.15
N GLU A 175 -34.13 30.91 22.84
CA GLU A 175 -34.37 32.32 22.52
C GLU A 175 -33.86 33.30 23.59
N SER A 176 -33.79 32.94 24.88
CA SER A 176 -33.26 33.84 25.93
C SER A 176 -31.79 34.20 25.73
N VAL A 177 -30.99 33.30 25.15
CA VAL A 177 -29.57 33.55 24.82
C VAL A 177 -29.47 34.52 23.64
N ILE A 178 -30.30 34.32 22.61
CA ILE A 178 -30.36 35.17 21.42
C ILE A 178 -30.92 36.56 21.76
N ASN A 179 -31.90 36.62 22.66
CA ASN A 179 -32.45 37.87 23.20
C ASN A 179 -31.40 38.63 24.02
N TYR A 180 -30.52 37.95 24.78
CA TYR A 180 -29.40 38.62 25.46
C TYR A 180 -28.45 39.27 24.44
N VAL A 181 -27.99 38.51 23.43
CA VAL A 181 -27.08 39.02 22.39
C VAL A 181 -27.70 40.18 21.62
N THR A 182 -28.93 40.02 21.14
CA THR A 182 -29.69 41.05 20.40
C THR A 182 -29.89 42.31 21.24
N THR A 183 -30.30 42.17 22.50
CA THR A 183 -30.51 43.32 23.41
C THR A 183 -29.20 44.05 23.70
N LYS A 184 -28.12 43.32 23.98
CA LYS A 184 -26.80 43.93 24.24
C LYS A 184 -26.23 44.60 23.00
N LEU A 185 -26.31 43.96 21.84
CA LEU A 185 -25.88 44.53 20.56
C LEU A 185 -26.63 45.85 20.26
N ASN A 186 -27.95 45.86 20.34
CA ASN A 186 -28.76 47.07 20.10
C ASN A 186 -28.46 48.18 21.11
N THR A 187 -28.30 47.85 22.39
CA THR A 187 -27.98 48.85 23.43
C THR A 187 -26.59 49.47 23.22
N SER A 188 -25.61 48.65 22.85
CA SER A 188 -24.24 49.11 22.59
C SER A 188 -24.12 49.90 21.28
N LEU A 189 -24.87 49.52 20.23
CA LEU A 189 -24.98 50.32 18.99
C LEU A 189 -25.64 51.68 19.24
N ALA A 190 -26.75 51.72 20.00
CA ALA A 190 -27.46 52.96 20.30
C ALA A 190 -26.70 53.92 21.24
N SER A 191 -25.63 53.44 21.89
CA SER A 191 -24.74 54.25 22.74
C SER A 191 -23.36 54.47 22.13
N GLU A 192 -23.14 54.07 20.87
CA GLU A 192 -21.87 54.12 20.14
C GLU A 192 -20.68 53.48 20.91
N ASN A 193 -20.98 52.59 21.84
CA ASN A 193 -20.04 51.98 22.78
C ASN A 193 -19.98 50.46 22.57
N ILE A 194 -19.52 50.07 21.38
CA ILE A 194 -19.25 48.68 21.01
C ILE A 194 -17.86 48.57 20.37
N SER A 195 -17.09 47.55 20.75
CA SER A 195 -15.85 47.24 20.04
C SER A 195 -16.17 46.57 18.70
N LEU A 196 -15.34 46.82 17.69
CA LEU A 196 -15.48 46.21 16.36
C LEU A 196 -15.49 44.67 16.42
N LEU A 197 -14.69 44.11 17.34
CA LEU A 197 -14.64 42.67 17.60
C LEU A 197 -15.96 42.14 18.18
N ASP A 198 -16.55 42.84 19.15
CA ASP A 198 -17.81 42.41 19.77
C ASP A 198 -19.00 42.58 18.82
N LEU A 199 -19.01 43.65 18.01
CA LEU A 199 -19.96 43.86 16.92
C LEU A 199 -19.90 42.69 15.92
N SER A 200 -18.71 42.40 15.39
CA SER A 200 -18.53 41.36 14.37
C SER A 200 -18.86 39.95 14.91
N LEU A 201 -18.44 39.63 16.14
CA LEU A 201 -18.75 38.33 16.77
C LEU A 201 -20.24 38.19 17.11
N ALA A 202 -20.90 39.24 17.61
CA ALA A 202 -22.32 39.20 17.92
C ALA A 202 -23.16 38.99 16.65
N THR A 203 -22.85 39.74 15.58
CA THR A 203 -23.51 39.56 14.28
C THR A 203 -23.29 38.16 13.72
N LEU A 204 -22.04 37.65 13.69
CA LEU A 204 -21.75 36.30 13.19
C LEU A 204 -22.50 35.23 14.00
N ALA A 205 -22.58 35.38 15.32
CA ALA A 205 -23.35 34.48 16.19
C ALA A 205 -24.85 34.51 15.85
N LEU A 206 -25.45 35.69 15.64
CA LEU A 206 -26.86 35.84 15.26
C LEU A 206 -27.17 35.25 13.88
N HIS A 207 -26.30 35.45 12.88
CA HIS A 207 -26.45 34.80 11.56
C HIS A 207 -26.26 33.28 11.61
N SER A 208 -25.44 32.77 12.54
CA SER A 208 -25.22 31.33 12.71
C SER A 208 -26.39 30.58 13.35
N TYR A 209 -27.34 31.29 13.99
CA TYR A 209 -28.42 30.67 14.74
C TYR A 209 -29.51 30.08 13.82
N LYS A 210 -30.14 28.98 14.25
CA LYS A 210 -31.17 28.23 13.50
C LYS A 210 -32.34 29.08 12.98
N HIS A 211 -32.64 30.19 13.64
CA HIS A 211 -33.63 31.18 13.20
C HIS A 211 -32.98 32.56 13.09
N PRO A 212 -32.52 32.97 11.89
CA PRO A 212 -31.87 34.26 11.70
C PRO A 212 -32.73 35.43 12.18
N VAL A 213 -32.12 36.34 12.95
CA VAL A 213 -32.81 37.54 13.47
C VAL A 213 -32.82 38.62 12.38
N TYR A 214 -33.90 38.65 11.61
CA TYR A 214 -34.08 39.64 10.53
C TYR A 214 -34.17 41.08 11.04
N GLY A 215 -33.53 42.01 10.33
CA GLY A 215 -33.72 43.45 10.50
C GLY A 215 -32.55 44.22 11.14
N LEU A 216 -31.47 43.55 11.54
CA LEU A 216 -30.24 44.19 12.05
C LEU A 216 -29.25 44.56 10.95
N ASP A 217 -29.36 43.94 9.78
CA ASP A 217 -28.34 43.90 8.73
C ASP A 217 -27.94 45.29 8.21
N SER A 218 -28.90 46.20 8.03
CA SER A 218 -28.63 47.55 7.54
C SER A 218 -27.86 48.38 8.58
N THR A 219 -28.27 48.34 9.85
CA THR A 219 -27.62 49.06 10.95
C THR A 219 -26.21 48.52 11.20
N VAL A 220 -26.04 47.20 11.26
CA VAL A 220 -24.73 46.57 11.42
C VAL A 220 -23.82 46.87 10.23
N LYS A 221 -24.32 46.81 9.00
CA LYS A 221 -23.56 47.19 7.80
C LYS A 221 -23.05 48.63 7.90
N ILE A 222 -23.90 49.58 8.32
CA ILE A 222 -23.49 50.98 8.48
C ILE A 222 -22.39 51.09 9.55
N ALA A 223 -22.60 50.47 10.72
CA ALA A 223 -21.63 50.49 11.81
C ALA A 223 -20.26 49.89 11.42
N LEU A 224 -20.24 48.71 10.76
CA LEU A 224 -19.00 48.09 10.31
C LEU A 224 -18.23 48.95 9.29
N ASN A 225 -18.94 49.63 8.38
CA ASN A 225 -18.30 50.51 7.39
C ASN A 225 -17.70 51.78 8.01
N GLN A 226 -18.12 52.21 9.21
CA GLN A 226 -17.48 53.34 9.92
C GLN A 226 -16.06 53.01 10.38
N PHE A 227 -15.76 51.74 10.65
CA PHE A 227 -14.42 51.27 11.03
C PHE A 227 -13.51 50.92 9.84
N PHE A 228 -14.01 51.03 8.60
CA PHE A 228 -13.25 50.70 7.40
C PHE A 228 -12.40 51.88 6.91
N THR A 229 -11.09 51.73 6.94
CA THR A 229 -10.14 52.71 6.36
C THR A 229 -8.99 51.98 5.68
N ASN A 230 -8.51 52.48 4.53
CA ASN A 230 -7.30 51.98 3.85
C ASN A 230 -7.23 50.44 3.74
N GLY A 231 -8.32 49.79 3.28
CA GLY A 231 -8.37 48.34 3.10
C GLY A 231 -8.49 47.50 4.36
N HIS A 232 -8.75 48.08 5.54
CA HIS A 232 -8.88 47.31 6.79
C HIS A 232 -9.93 47.86 7.75
N PHE A 233 -10.39 46.99 8.65
CA PHE A 233 -11.31 47.31 9.74
C PHE A 233 -10.56 47.34 11.09
N THR A 234 -10.54 48.49 11.75
CA THR A 234 -9.93 48.65 13.09
C THR A 234 -10.67 49.64 13.98
N ASP A 235 -10.61 49.40 15.29
CA ASP A 235 -11.04 50.33 16.33
C ASP A 235 -9.93 50.66 17.35
N GLU A 236 -10.21 51.61 18.23
CA GLU A 236 -9.29 52.03 19.31
C GLU A 236 -9.22 51.03 20.47
N HIS A 237 -10.24 50.18 20.66
CA HIS A 237 -10.28 49.13 21.69
C HIS A 237 -9.32 47.96 21.42
N SER A 238 -8.65 47.97 20.27
CA SER A 238 -7.74 46.92 19.80
C SER A 238 -6.35 46.98 20.43
N THR A 239 -6.23 46.39 21.62
CA THR A 239 -5.01 46.42 22.45
C THR A 239 -3.79 45.68 21.88
N ASN A 240 -3.96 44.74 20.94
CA ASN A 240 -2.85 43.99 20.35
C ASN A 240 -3.05 43.65 18.86
N GLU A 241 -1.94 43.33 18.20
CA GLU A 241 -1.84 43.04 16.77
C GLU A 241 -2.59 41.79 16.31
N THR A 242 -2.63 40.74 17.14
CA THR A 242 -3.38 39.53 16.83
C THR A 242 -4.89 39.81 16.81
N GLN A 243 -5.38 40.62 17.75
CA GLN A 243 -6.76 41.10 17.78
C GLN A 243 -7.10 41.95 16.54
N LYS A 244 -6.19 42.82 16.09
CA LYS A 244 -6.39 43.66 14.89
C LYS A 244 -6.53 42.83 13.60
N MET A 245 -5.73 41.78 13.42
CA MET A 245 -5.90 40.86 12.29
C MET A 245 -7.22 40.07 12.40
N PHE A 246 -7.55 39.59 13.61
CA PHE A 246 -8.73 38.76 13.82
C PHE A 246 -10.05 39.52 13.62
N GLN A 247 -10.17 40.76 14.10
CA GLN A 247 -11.36 41.57 13.81
C GLN A 247 -11.46 41.93 12.32
N ASN A 248 -10.34 42.22 11.64
CA ASN A 248 -10.35 42.51 10.20
C ASN A 248 -10.92 41.33 9.39
N TYR A 249 -10.48 40.11 9.73
CA TYR A 249 -11.05 38.87 9.21
C TYR A 249 -12.55 38.74 9.51
N LEU A 250 -12.97 38.91 10.78
CA LEU A 250 -14.38 38.77 11.17
C LEU A 250 -15.30 39.80 10.51
N SER A 251 -14.89 41.07 10.42
CA SER A 251 -15.68 42.12 9.78
C SER A 251 -15.79 41.88 8.27
N THR A 252 -14.72 41.42 7.63
CA THR A 252 -14.73 41.00 6.21
C THR A 252 -15.67 39.81 6.00
N LEU A 253 -15.60 38.80 6.87
CA LEU A 253 -16.45 37.60 6.85
C LEU A 253 -17.93 37.95 7.02
N VAL A 254 -18.28 38.79 7.99
CA VAL A 254 -19.66 39.24 8.23
C VAL A 254 -20.19 39.98 6.99
N LEU A 255 -19.44 40.96 6.47
CA LEU A 255 -19.86 41.68 5.26
C LEU A 255 -19.93 40.77 4.02
N HIS A 256 -19.08 39.76 3.91
CA HIS A 256 -19.15 38.75 2.85
C HIS A 256 -20.45 37.93 2.96
N GLN A 257 -20.78 37.41 4.15
CA GLN A 257 -22.02 36.63 4.39
C GLN A 257 -23.29 37.45 4.12
N MET A 258 -23.25 38.76 4.40
CA MET A 258 -24.35 39.70 4.14
C MET A 258 -24.45 40.15 2.67
N GLY A 259 -23.57 39.68 1.76
CA GLY A 259 -23.50 40.16 0.39
C GLY A 259 -23.17 41.66 0.28
N ALA A 260 -22.47 42.18 1.29
CA ALA A 260 -22.29 43.61 1.56
C ALA A 260 -20.83 44.07 1.53
N LEU A 261 -19.90 43.18 1.15
CA LEU A 261 -18.47 43.45 1.10
C LEU A 261 -18.10 44.39 -0.05
N ASN A 262 -17.87 45.66 0.29
CA ASN A 262 -17.38 46.67 -0.64
C ASN A 262 -15.84 46.66 -0.66
N ASN A 263 -15.24 47.04 -1.79
CA ASN A 263 -13.79 47.19 -1.97
C ASN A 263 -12.92 45.94 -1.63
N PRO A 264 -13.24 44.74 -2.15
CA PRO A 264 -12.44 43.53 -1.90
C PRO A 264 -10.97 43.66 -2.33
N GLN A 265 -10.68 44.46 -3.36
CA GLN A 265 -9.31 44.73 -3.82
C GLN A 265 -8.47 45.50 -2.80
N ASP A 266 -9.04 46.48 -2.10
CA ASP A 266 -8.31 47.24 -1.08
C ASP A 266 -7.93 46.34 0.10
N ILE A 267 -8.83 45.43 0.48
CA ILE A 267 -8.61 44.41 1.51
C ILE A 267 -7.53 43.40 1.05
N GLU A 268 -7.58 42.96 -0.21
CA GLU A 268 -6.54 42.11 -0.80
C GLU A 268 -5.16 42.78 -0.73
N GLN A 269 -5.03 44.04 -1.20
CA GLN A 269 -3.76 44.76 -1.17
C GLN A 269 -3.27 45.01 0.27
N PHE A 270 -4.17 45.35 1.20
CA PHE A 270 -3.83 45.47 2.60
C PHE A 270 -3.27 44.14 3.15
N ILE A 271 -3.97 43.01 2.96
CA ILE A 271 -3.52 41.72 3.48
C ILE A 271 -2.19 41.28 2.83
N LEU A 272 -2.00 41.48 1.52
CA LEU A 272 -0.73 41.16 0.86
C LEU A 272 0.43 42.02 1.39
N SER A 273 0.18 43.28 1.79
CA SER A 273 1.19 44.13 2.47
C SER A 273 1.58 43.65 3.88
N ARG A 274 0.81 42.73 4.48
CA ARG A 274 1.05 42.14 5.80
C ARG A 274 1.90 40.87 5.79
N ARG A 275 2.40 40.46 4.61
CA ARG A 275 3.33 39.34 4.45
C ARG A 275 4.75 39.75 4.84
N TYR A 276 5.46 38.89 5.55
CA TYR A 276 6.90 39.06 5.80
C TYR A 276 7.68 38.94 4.49
N ASN A 277 8.38 40.02 4.12
CA ASN A 277 9.25 40.13 2.94
C ASN A 277 10.71 40.49 3.31
N GLY A 278 11.11 40.26 4.56
CA GLY A 278 12.48 40.46 5.03
C GLY A 278 13.45 39.35 4.62
N SER A 279 14.69 39.42 5.11
CA SER A 279 15.78 38.49 4.73
C SER A 279 15.82 37.18 5.53
N GLU A 280 15.02 37.02 6.58
CA GLU A 280 15.02 35.80 7.39
C GLU A 280 14.16 34.73 6.70
N GLU A 281 14.82 33.79 6.02
CA GLU A 281 14.18 32.73 5.23
C GLU A 281 13.15 31.93 6.05
N ASP A 282 13.40 31.75 7.35
CA ASP A 282 12.48 31.07 8.26
C ASP A 282 11.13 31.77 8.44
N LEU A 283 11.09 33.10 8.44
CA LEU A 283 9.85 33.89 8.57
C LEU A 283 9.14 34.10 7.22
N GLN A 284 9.81 33.82 6.10
CA GLN A 284 9.27 34.02 4.77
C GLN A 284 7.96 33.25 4.56
N GLY A 285 6.92 33.96 4.12
CA GLY A 285 5.59 33.39 3.87
C GLY A 285 4.60 33.51 5.03
N GLY A 286 5.06 33.88 6.22
CA GLY A 286 4.18 34.27 7.32
C GLY A 286 3.52 35.63 7.09
N PHE A 287 2.37 35.85 7.71
CA PHE A 287 1.67 37.14 7.75
C PHE A 287 1.48 37.59 9.21
N GLY A 288 1.53 38.90 9.43
CA GLY A 288 1.34 39.53 10.74
C GLY A 288 0.79 40.94 10.61
N TRP A 289 0.12 41.45 11.64
CA TRP A 289 -0.32 42.85 11.63
C TRP A 289 0.89 43.80 11.57
N ASP A 290 1.91 43.54 12.39
CA ASP A 290 3.28 43.89 12.04
C ASP A 290 3.84 42.84 11.06
N PRO A 291 4.20 43.21 9.82
CA PRO A 291 4.81 42.28 8.86
C PRO A 291 6.16 41.74 9.33
N SER A 292 6.84 42.39 10.29
CA SER A 292 8.15 41.97 10.81
C SER A 292 8.07 40.83 11.83
N SER A 293 6.92 40.66 12.49
CA SER A 293 6.65 39.61 13.48
C SER A 293 5.41 38.77 13.10
N PRO A 294 5.44 38.03 11.98
CA PRO A 294 4.32 37.19 11.56
C PRO A 294 4.01 36.09 12.58
N THR A 295 2.76 35.64 12.62
CA THR A 295 2.34 34.48 13.44
C THR A 295 1.55 33.46 12.64
N VAL A 296 1.59 32.19 13.03
CA VAL A 296 0.82 31.11 12.38
C VAL A 296 -0.68 31.39 12.42
N PHE A 297 -1.20 31.89 13.54
CA PHE A 297 -2.61 32.27 13.65
C PHE A 297 -2.99 33.44 12.72
N GLN A 298 -2.21 34.52 12.69
CA GLN A 298 -2.44 35.62 11.75
C GLN A 298 -2.29 35.18 10.28
N THR A 299 -1.39 34.23 9.99
CA THR A 299 -1.21 33.64 8.65
C THR A 299 -2.46 32.90 8.19
N GLY A 300 -3.06 32.09 9.06
CA GLY A 300 -4.35 31.44 8.78
C GLY A 300 -5.45 32.46 8.47
N LEU A 301 -5.65 33.43 9.35
CA LEU A 301 -6.66 34.48 9.19
C LEU A 301 -6.46 35.34 7.92
N ALA A 302 -5.20 35.65 7.57
CA ALA A 302 -4.87 36.42 6.38
C ALA A 302 -5.20 35.65 5.10
N LEU A 303 -4.82 34.37 5.01
CA LEU A 303 -5.14 33.55 3.83
C LEU A 303 -6.64 33.31 3.70
N GLU A 304 -7.38 33.06 4.79
CA GLU A 304 -8.84 32.96 4.76
C GLU A 304 -9.49 34.28 4.30
N THR A 305 -8.94 35.43 4.72
CA THR A 305 -9.39 36.76 4.25
C THR A 305 -9.18 36.92 2.74
N LEU A 306 -8.04 36.47 2.19
CA LEU A 306 -7.79 36.47 0.74
C LEU A 306 -8.81 35.60 -0.01
N VAL A 307 -9.20 34.46 0.56
CA VAL A 307 -10.26 33.61 -0.03
C VAL A 307 -11.63 34.32 0.01
N LEU A 308 -11.98 34.98 1.11
CA LEU A 308 -13.26 35.73 1.26
C LEU A 308 -13.39 36.89 0.25
N VAL A 309 -12.29 37.53 -0.15
CA VAL A 309 -12.30 38.59 -1.19
C VAL A 309 -12.22 38.02 -2.61
N ASN A 310 -12.29 36.70 -2.79
CA ASN A 310 -12.10 35.97 -4.05
C ASN A 310 -10.73 36.21 -4.72
N SER A 311 -9.68 36.46 -3.93
CA SER A 311 -8.31 36.57 -4.44
C SER A 311 -7.82 35.22 -4.98
N THR A 312 -7.16 35.24 -6.13
CA THR A 312 -6.43 34.06 -6.63
C THR A 312 -5.06 34.00 -5.98
N ILE A 313 -4.97 33.35 -4.82
CA ILE A 313 -3.72 33.24 -4.05
C ILE A 313 -2.64 32.56 -4.91
N ASN A 314 -1.55 33.28 -5.15
CA ASN A 314 -0.44 32.81 -5.97
C ASN A 314 0.21 31.54 -5.38
N PRO A 315 0.53 30.50 -6.18
CA PRO A 315 1.16 29.27 -5.69
C PRO A 315 2.45 29.48 -4.88
N SER A 316 3.24 30.54 -5.17
CA SER A 316 4.42 30.89 -4.39
C SER A 316 4.09 31.39 -2.98
N ILE A 317 2.96 32.08 -2.80
CA ILE A 317 2.45 32.47 -1.48
C ILE A 317 2.03 31.20 -0.73
N ILE A 318 1.20 30.36 -1.35
CA ILE A 318 0.72 29.08 -0.80
C ILE A 318 1.89 28.25 -0.27
N ASN A 319 2.89 27.96 -1.10
CA ASN A 319 4.04 27.14 -0.72
C ASN A 319 4.85 27.79 0.41
N SER A 320 5.11 29.11 0.34
CA SER A 320 5.86 29.81 1.40
C SER A 320 5.12 29.80 2.75
N SER A 321 3.80 30.00 2.75
CA SER A 321 3.01 29.99 3.98
C SER A 321 2.89 28.59 4.58
N LEU A 322 2.78 27.54 3.77
CA LEU A 322 2.86 26.15 4.23
C LEU A 322 4.25 25.87 4.86
N SER A 323 5.33 26.27 4.19
CA SER A 323 6.70 26.08 4.69
C SER A 323 6.93 26.80 6.03
N PHE A 324 6.44 28.05 6.18
CA PHE A 324 6.44 28.82 7.43
C PHE A 324 5.69 28.11 8.57
N VAL A 325 4.47 27.59 8.32
CA VAL A 325 3.69 26.84 9.31
C VAL A 325 4.39 25.56 9.70
N ASN A 326 4.92 24.82 8.72
CA ASN A 326 5.58 23.54 8.95
C ASN A 326 6.84 23.66 9.82
N ARG A 327 7.66 24.69 9.56
CA ARG A 327 8.84 25.02 10.40
C ARG A 327 8.47 25.45 11.82
N SER A 328 7.25 25.95 12.02
CA SER A 328 6.73 26.33 13.34
C SER A 328 6.23 25.14 14.19
N GLN A 329 6.23 23.90 13.67
CA GLN A 329 5.78 22.74 14.46
C GLN A 329 6.88 22.19 15.38
N VAL A 330 6.65 22.30 16.70
CA VAL A 330 7.56 21.78 17.73
C VAL A 330 7.46 20.25 17.87
N HIS A 331 8.40 19.63 18.58
CA HIS A 331 8.46 18.16 18.73
C HIS A 331 7.19 17.56 19.35
N GLY A 332 6.57 18.26 20.32
CA GLY A 332 5.28 17.88 20.93
C GLY A 332 4.04 18.16 20.08
N GLY A 333 4.16 18.30 18.74
CA GLY A 333 3.04 18.42 17.81
C GLY A 333 2.38 19.80 17.70
N GLY A 334 2.41 20.61 18.75
CA GLY A 334 1.88 21.98 18.74
C GLY A 334 2.64 22.95 17.83
N LEU A 335 2.04 24.11 17.56
CA LEU A 335 2.63 25.17 16.75
C LEU A 335 3.16 26.29 17.64
N SER A 336 4.42 26.67 17.44
CA SER A 336 4.97 27.92 17.96
C SER A 336 4.38 29.12 17.20
N LYS A 337 4.51 30.32 17.75
CA LYS A 337 4.06 31.57 17.10
C LYS A 337 4.61 31.71 15.67
N ASN A 338 5.90 31.46 15.53
CA ASN A 338 6.64 31.36 14.28
C ASN A 338 7.90 30.50 14.56
N PRO A 339 8.76 30.18 13.57
CA PRO A 339 9.89 29.27 13.79
C PRO A 339 10.92 29.78 14.82
N GLN A 340 11.07 31.10 14.96
CA GLN A 340 11.98 31.74 15.92
C GLN A 340 11.38 31.86 17.33
N ASN A 341 10.07 32.13 17.44
CA ASN A 341 9.38 32.34 18.71
C ASN A 341 8.68 31.07 19.18
N ARG A 342 9.39 30.25 19.98
CA ARG A 342 8.94 28.94 20.52
C ARG A 342 7.69 28.96 21.42
N ARG A 343 7.00 30.09 21.62
CA ARG A 343 5.76 30.13 22.42
C ARG A 343 4.63 29.41 21.69
N VAL A 344 4.20 28.27 22.23
CA VAL A 344 3.12 27.43 21.67
C VAL A 344 1.77 27.81 22.29
N THR A 345 0.73 28.01 21.47
CA THR A 345 -0.64 28.24 21.96
C THR A 345 -1.67 27.49 21.10
N ILE A 346 -2.89 27.34 21.62
CA ILE A 346 -3.99 26.71 20.87
C ILE A 346 -4.36 27.48 19.59
N PHE A 347 -4.22 28.82 19.60
CA PHE A 347 -4.54 29.67 18.45
C PHE A 347 -3.57 29.43 17.28
N GLU A 348 -2.27 29.23 17.55
CA GLU A 348 -1.31 28.89 16.49
C GLU A 348 -1.60 27.52 15.88
N SER A 349 -1.97 26.53 16.69
CA SER A 349 -2.40 25.21 16.22
C SER A 349 -3.63 25.28 15.30
N VAL A 350 -4.57 26.16 15.61
CA VAL A 350 -5.77 26.39 14.76
C VAL A 350 -5.43 27.23 13.54
N GLY A 351 -4.48 28.17 13.64
CA GLY A 351 -3.87 28.86 12.51
C GLY A 351 -3.33 27.90 11.45
N ALA A 352 -2.65 26.83 11.85
CA ALA A 352 -2.17 25.80 10.91
C ALA A 352 -3.32 25.08 10.19
N PHE A 353 -4.41 24.72 10.88
CA PHE A 353 -5.60 24.16 10.23
C PHE A 353 -6.21 25.14 9.21
N LEU A 354 -6.31 26.43 9.55
CA LEU A 354 -6.79 27.48 8.64
C LEU A 354 -5.88 27.68 7.43
N VAL A 355 -4.55 27.69 7.60
CA VAL A 355 -3.61 27.75 6.46
C VAL A 355 -3.82 26.57 5.52
N TYR A 356 -3.91 25.34 6.05
CA TYR A 356 -4.17 24.15 5.23
C TYR A 356 -5.56 24.14 4.59
N HIS A 357 -6.57 24.72 5.24
CA HIS A 357 -7.92 24.90 4.70
C HIS A 357 -7.93 25.93 3.55
N ALA A 358 -7.51 27.18 3.81
CA ALA A 358 -7.45 28.27 2.83
C ALA A 358 -6.64 27.93 1.57
N THR A 359 -5.54 27.18 1.73
CA THR A 359 -4.69 26.71 0.61
C THR A 359 -5.24 25.49 -0.13
N LYS A 360 -6.41 24.96 0.28
CA LYS A 360 -7.04 23.71 -0.19
C LYS A 360 -6.22 22.43 0.07
N LYS A 361 -5.04 22.51 0.69
CA LYS A 361 -4.20 21.35 1.00
C LYS A 361 -4.84 20.36 1.96
N LEU A 362 -5.74 20.82 2.84
CA LEU A 362 -6.52 19.93 3.69
C LEU A 362 -7.48 19.05 2.86
N LEU A 363 -8.10 19.59 1.81
CA LEU A 363 -9.02 18.84 0.93
C LEU A 363 -8.30 17.75 0.14
N GLU A 364 -7.05 18.00 -0.27
CA GLU A 364 -6.18 17.01 -0.94
C GLU A 364 -5.88 15.79 -0.04
N THR A 365 -5.96 15.95 1.28
CA THR A 365 -5.71 14.86 2.25
C THR A 365 -6.96 14.03 2.60
N TYR A 366 -8.14 14.40 2.11
CA TYR A 366 -9.37 13.64 2.41
C TYR A 366 -9.54 12.43 1.50
N ASN A 367 -9.73 11.27 2.12
CA ASN A 367 -10.16 10.08 1.43
C ASN A 367 -11.68 10.11 1.24
N SER A 368 -12.11 10.48 0.04
CA SER A 368 -13.52 10.55 -0.35
C SER A 368 -13.92 9.36 -1.21
N ARG A 369 -14.87 8.55 -0.74
CA ARG A 369 -15.36 7.35 -1.43
C ARG A 369 -16.86 7.42 -1.69
N VAL A 370 -17.23 7.38 -2.97
CA VAL A 370 -18.62 7.19 -3.44
C VAL A 370 -18.86 5.71 -3.72
N THR A 371 -19.95 5.16 -3.20
CA THR A 371 -20.43 3.80 -3.51
C THR A 371 -21.92 3.80 -3.83
N PHE A 372 -22.32 2.87 -4.70
CA PHE A 372 -23.69 2.64 -5.11
C PHE A 372 -24.18 1.27 -4.63
N SER A 373 -25.50 1.08 -4.57
CA SER A 373 -26.09 -0.26 -4.45
C SER A 373 -25.79 -1.15 -5.67
N SER A 374 -25.68 -0.56 -6.86
CA SER A 374 -25.25 -1.21 -8.11
C SER A 374 -24.79 -0.15 -9.12
N GLU A 375 -23.85 -0.49 -10.01
CA GLU A 375 -23.49 0.33 -11.18
C GLU A 375 -24.53 0.24 -12.32
N GLN A 376 -25.40 -0.78 -12.26
CA GLN A 376 -26.54 -0.99 -13.15
C GLN A 376 -27.81 -1.16 -12.33
N LEU A 377 -28.71 -0.17 -12.43
CA LEU A 377 -29.97 -0.11 -11.71
C LEU A 377 -31.10 -0.65 -12.56
N ILE A 378 -32.11 -1.23 -11.91
CA ILE A 378 -33.41 -1.47 -12.54
C ILE A 378 -34.17 -0.13 -12.57
N ILE A 379 -34.81 0.19 -13.69
CA ILE A 379 -35.80 1.27 -13.77
C ILE A 379 -36.90 1.05 -12.71
N GLY A 380 -37.12 2.00 -11.82
CA GLY A 380 -38.04 1.86 -10.68
C GLY A 380 -37.46 1.21 -9.42
N GLU A 381 -36.16 0.92 -9.39
CA GLU A 381 -35.40 0.81 -8.14
C GLU A 381 -34.63 2.12 -7.90
N GLY A 382 -34.79 2.74 -6.72
CA GLY A 382 -34.03 3.94 -6.37
C GLY A 382 -32.53 3.68 -6.23
N LEU A 383 -31.71 4.61 -6.74
CA LEU A 383 -30.26 4.57 -6.56
C LEU A 383 -29.88 4.95 -5.12
N GLY A 384 -29.50 3.97 -4.31
CA GLY A 384 -28.83 4.22 -3.04
C GLY A 384 -27.42 4.76 -3.28
N VAL A 385 -27.21 6.05 -3.03
CA VAL A 385 -25.89 6.71 -3.06
C VAL A 385 -25.36 6.81 -1.64
N ASN A 386 -24.16 6.29 -1.42
CA ASN A 386 -23.43 6.42 -0.15
C ASN A 386 -22.10 7.14 -0.40
N VAL A 387 -21.81 8.15 0.41
CA VAL A 387 -20.57 8.94 0.35
C VAL A 387 -19.91 8.93 1.71
N SER A 388 -18.66 8.48 1.75
CA SER A 388 -17.79 8.55 2.93
C SER A 388 -16.70 9.58 2.68
N VAL A 389 -16.51 10.51 3.61
CA VAL A 389 -15.41 11.48 3.59
C VAL A 389 -14.64 11.33 4.89
N GLN A 390 -13.36 11.01 4.79
CA GLN A 390 -12.50 10.70 5.91
C GLN A 390 -11.19 11.51 5.89
N PHE A 391 -10.75 11.95 7.05
CA PHE A 391 -9.40 12.44 7.29
C PHE A 391 -8.70 11.50 8.29
N MET A 392 -7.56 10.91 7.93
CA MET A 392 -6.80 9.99 8.79
C MET A 392 -7.66 8.92 9.50
N ASN A 393 -8.54 8.26 8.74
CA ASN A 393 -9.54 7.26 9.20
C ASN A 393 -10.70 7.80 10.07
N SER A 394 -10.74 9.10 10.38
CA SER A 394 -11.85 9.74 11.10
C SER A 394 -12.86 10.31 10.12
N HIS A 395 -14.16 10.05 10.36
CA HIS A 395 -15.24 10.50 9.49
C HIS A 395 -15.63 11.95 9.80
N ILE A 396 -15.66 12.80 8.76
CA ILE A 396 -16.10 14.18 8.87
C ILE A 396 -17.65 14.21 8.82
N ARG A 397 -18.28 14.97 9.73
CA ARG A 397 -19.75 15.04 9.87
C ARG A 397 -20.37 16.36 9.40
N ASP A 398 -19.59 17.43 9.43
CA ASP A 398 -20.08 18.82 9.28
C ASP A 398 -19.99 19.30 7.81
N LEU A 399 -20.26 18.40 6.87
CA LEU A 399 -20.23 18.65 5.43
C LEU A 399 -21.65 18.76 4.87
N SER A 400 -21.89 19.78 4.04
CA SER A 400 -23.01 19.78 3.09
C SER A 400 -22.57 19.00 1.85
N VAL A 401 -23.26 17.88 1.60
CA VAL A 401 -22.97 16.96 0.50
C VAL A 401 -24.16 16.94 -0.45
N ASN A 402 -23.98 17.57 -1.61
CA ASN A 402 -25.02 17.75 -2.62
C ASN A 402 -24.74 16.83 -3.79
N TYR A 403 -25.76 16.40 -4.52
CA TYR A 403 -25.59 15.73 -5.81
C TYR A 403 -26.22 16.53 -6.95
N THR A 404 -25.65 16.35 -8.15
CA THR A 404 -26.20 16.80 -9.42
C THR A 404 -26.13 15.65 -10.40
N LEU A 405 -27.26 15.23 -10.93
CA LEU A 405 -27.35 14.21 -11.97
C LEU A 405 -27.32 14.89 -13.36
N LEU A 406 -26.24 14.64 -14.09
CA LEU A 406 -26.08 15.07 -15.47
C LEU A 406 -26.65 14.04 -16.45
N ASN A 407 -26.92 14.48 -17.68
CA ASN A 407 -27.52 13.73 -18.78
C ASN A 407 -28.99 13.30 -18.57
N ALA A 408 -29.66 13.80 -17.53
CA ALA A 408 -31.12 13.85 -17.47
C ALA A 408 -31.64 15.04 -18.31
N SER A 409 -32.90 14.96 -18.77
CA SER A 409 -33.55 16.03 -19.56
C SER A 409 -33.62 17.37 -18.81
N THR A 410 -33.73 17.32 -17.49
CA THR A 410 -33.44 18.41 -16.56
C THR A 410 -32.41 17.92 -15.53
N PRO A 411 -31.35 18.68 -15.20
CA PRO A 411 -30.39 18.26 -14.17
C PRO A 411 -31.08 18.11 -12.81
N LEU A 412 -31.08 16.90 -12.27
CA LEU A 412 -31.68 16.63 -10.96
C LEU A 412 -30.66 16.92 -9.86
N THR A 413 -31.04 17.77 -8.90
CA THR A 413 -30.18 18.12 -7.77
C THR A 413 -30.83 17.73 -6.45
N GLY A 414 -30.01 17.50 -5.43
CA GLY A 414 -30.49 17.16 -4.09
C GLY A 414 -29.37 17.03 -3.08
N PHE A 415 -29.73 16.66 -1.86
CA PHE A 415 -28.85 16.62 -0.70
C PHE A 415 -28.68 15.17 -0.21
N LEU A 416 -27.54 14.88 0.43
CA LEU A 416 -27.30 13.63 1.13
C LEU A 416 -27.31 13.90 2.64
N SER A 417 -28.14 13.15 3.36
CA SER A 417 -28.24 13.26 4.82
C SER A 417 -27.14 12.44 5.50
N PHE A 418 -26.49 12.99 6.52
CA PHE A 418 -25.50 12.26 7.30
C PHE A 418 -26.16 11.19 8.19
N ASN A 419 -25.76 9.93 8.02
CA ASN A 419 -26.19 8.81 8.83
C ASN A 419 -25.14 8.52 9.92
N ALA A 420 -25.39 9.04 11.12
CA ALA A 420 -24.47 8.88 12.26
C ALA A 420 -24.14 7.42 12.61
N SER A 421 -25.11 6.50 12.50
CA SER A 421 -24.91 5.07 12.82
C SER A 421 -23.92 4.37 11.90
N LYS A 422 -23.80 4.83 10.65
CA LYS A 422 -22.91 4.28 9.61
C LYS A 422 -21.72 5.20 9.27
N SER A 423 -21.70 6.41 9.85
CA SER A 423 -20.75 7.49 9.55
C SER A 423 -20.59 7.82 8.05
N ILE A 424 -21.70 7.81 7.30
CA ILE A 424 -21.72 8.09 5.85
C ILE A 424 -22.88 9.01 5.49
N TYR A 425 -22.71 9.80 4.45
CA TYR A 425 -23.78 10.56 3.81
C TYR A 425 -24.56 9.64 2.88
N THR A 426 -25.88 9.65 2.97
CA THR A 426 -26.74 8.74 2.21
C THR A 426 -27.92 9.46 1.60
N THR A 427 -28.28 9.11 0.37
CA THR A 427 -29.58 9.45 -0.24
C THR A 427 -30.05 8.35 -1.18
N THR A 428 -31.33 8.38 -1.54
CA THR A 428 -31.91 7.50 -2.56
C THR A 428 -32.47 8.36 -3.68
N ILE A 429 -31.88 8.29 -4.87
CA ILE A 429 -32.35 9.02 -6.05
C ILE A 429 -33.40 8.15 -6.75
N PRO A 430 -34.66 8.58 -6.92
CA PRO A 430 -35.66 7.82 -7.68
C PRO A 430 -35.22 7.67 -9.14
N THR A 431 -35.62 6.57 -9.79
CA THR A 431 -35.22 6.27 -11.19
C THR A 431 -36.38 6.26 -12.17
N ASP A 432 -37.61 6.07 -11.69
CA ASP A 432 -38.87 6.18 -12.41
C ASP A 432 -39.65 7.46 -12.03
N ASN A 433 -40.42 7.98 -12.99
CA ASN A 433 -41.31 9.12 -12.77
C ASN A 433 -42.56 8.66 -12.02
N ASP A 434 -42.47 8.53 -10.70
CA ASP A 434 -43.66 8.63 -9.86
C ASP A 434 -44.19 10.08 -9.86
N THR A 435 -45.49 10.29 -9.67
CA THR A 435 -46.18 11.51 -10.14
C THR A 435 -45.76 12.83 -9.50
N GLU A 436 -44.89 12.80 -8.48
CA GLU A 436 -44.44 13.97 -7.73
C GLU A 436 -42.93 14.26 -7.83
N THR A 437 -42.10 13.35 -8.39
CA THR A 437 -40.64 13.56 -8.46
C THR A 437 -40.10 13.30 -9.87
N PRO A 438 -39.45 14.27 -10.55
CA PRO A 438 -38.83 14.04 -11.84
C PRO A 438 -37.62 13.11 -11.68
N ALA A 439 -37.55 12.08 -12.51
CA ALA A 439 -36.59 11.00 -12.45
C ALA A 439 -35.86 10.79 -13.79
N PRO A 440 -34.63 10.24 -13.77
CA PRO A 440 -33.79 10.14 -14.98
C PRO A 440 -34.39 9.30 -16.10
N GLY A 441 -35.16 8.25 -15.80
CA GLY A 441 -35.62 7.27 -16.78
C GLY A 441 -34.52 6.29 -17.22
N PHE A 442 -34.68 5.70 -18.41
CA PHE A 442 -33.69 4.80 -19.01
C PHE A 442 -32.50 5.58 -19.61
N GLY A 443 -31.26 5.20 -19.26
CA GLY A 443 -30.09 5.87 -19.82
C GLY A 443 -28.76 5.60 -19.12
N SER A 444 -27.75 6.38 -19.50
CA SER A 444 -26.44 6.44 -18.85
C SER A 444 -26.23 7.84 -18.27
N TYR A 445 -26.01 7.91 -16.96
CA TYR A 445 -25.98 9.18 -16.21
C TYR A 445 -24.66 9.36 -15.50
N GLN A 446 -24.32 10.62 -15.26
CA GLN A 446 -23.14 11.00 -14.50
C GLN A 446 -23.58 11.76 -13.26
N LEU A 447 -23.28 11.20 -12.10
CA LEU A 447 -23.49 11.80 -10.79
C LEU A 447 -22.27 12.64 -10.43
N LEU A 448 -22.45 13.95 -10.32
CA LEU A 448 -21.54 14.82 -9.60
C LEU A 448 -21.96 14.87 -8.13
N ILE A 449 -21.02 14.69 -7.21
CA ILE A 449 -21.22 14.89 -5.78
C ILE A 449 -20.33 16.04 -5.34
N SER A 450 -20.95 17.07 -4.80
CA SER A 450 -20.30 18.29 -4.33
C SER A 450 -20.25 18.27 -2.81
N VAL A 451 -19.05 18.11 -2.26
CA VAL A 451 -18.78 18.13 -0.82
C VAL A 451 -18.28 19.52 -0.44
N THR A 452 -18.93 20.16 0.54
CA THR A 452 -18.57 21.48 1.07
C THR A 452 -18.58 21.48 2.59
N PHE A 453 -17.70 22.25 3.24
CA PHE A 453 -17.81 22.49 4.69
C PHE A 453 -18.99 23.40 4.97
N ASN A 454 -19.91 22.96 5.84
CA ASN A 454 -21.04 23.78 6.27
C ASN A 454 -20.73 24.47 7.61
N ILE A 455 -19.55 25.08 7.70
CA ILE A 455 -19.04 25.72 8.91
C ILE A 455 -19.25 27.23 8.80
N THR A 456 -20.16 27.77 9.61
CA THR A 456 -20.39 29.21 9.66
C THR A 456 -19.14 29.93 10.11
N GLY A 457 -18.55 30.68 9.19
CA GLY A 457 -17.37 31.48 9.42
C GLY A 457 -16.14 31.08 8.59
N LEU A 458 -16.21 30.03 7.78
CA LEU A 458 -15.18 29.69 6.80
C LEU A 458 -15.68 29.88 5.36
N PRO A 459 -14.80 30.17 4.38
CA PRO A 459 -15.15 30.15 2.97
C PRO A 459 -15.59 28.76 2.50
N LEU A 460 -16.57 28.73 1.60
CA LEU A 460 -17.05 27.47 1.02
C LEU A 460 -16.07 26.93 -0.01
N PHE A 461 -15.35 25.87 0.35
CA PHE A 461 -14.63 25.05 -0.64
C PHE A 461 -15.46 23.84 -1.06
N GLN A 462 -15.57 23.65 -2.36
CA GLN A 462 -16.27 22.54 -2.99
C GLN A 462 -15.27 21.52 -3.55
N ASN A 463 -15.35 20.28 -3.09
CA ASN A 463 -14.71 19.12 -3.73
C ASN A 463 -15.76 18.37 -4.56
N THR A 464 -15.48 18.10 -5.83
CA THR A 464 -16.43 17.46 -6.76
C THR A 464 -15.96 16.06 -7.12
N LEU A 465 -16.76 15.06 -6.74
CA LEU A 465 -16.54 13.65 -7.04
C LEU A 465 -17.47 13.24 -8.18
N THR A 466 -16.93 12.56 -9.20
CA THR A 466 -17.71 12.13 -10.38
C THR A 466 -17.84 10.62 -10.42
N LYS A 467 -19.07 10.13 -10.64
CA LYS A 467 -19.35 8.70 -10.86
C LYS A 467 -20.40 8.49 -11.94
N GLU A 468 -20.20 7.47 -12.77
CA GLU A 468 -21.14 7.08 -13.83
C GLU A 468 -21.94 5.85 -13.41
N PHE A 469 -23.20 5.79 -13.81
CA PHE A 469 -24.06 4.62 -13.63
C PHE A 469 -25.08 4.51 -14.77
N ARG A 470 -25.79 3.39 -14.86
CA ARG A 470 -26.84 3.17 -15.85
C ARG A 470 -28.16 2.75 -15.21
N VAL A 471 -29.26 3.25 -15.76
CA VAL A 471 -30.62 2.82 -15.42
C VAL A 471 -31.19 2.02 -16.59
N GLY A 472 -31.67 0.82 -16.32
CA GLY A 472 -32.27 -0.03 -17.34
C GLY A 472 -32.85 -1.33 -16.79
N PHE A 473 -32.47 -2.46 -17.37
CA PHE A 473 -32.88 -3.80 -16.93
C PHE A 473 -31.74 -4.50 -16.21
N ARG A 474 -32.04 -5.31 -15.17
CA ARG A 474 -31.04 -6.22 -14.58
C ARG A 474 -31.01 -7.51 -15.41
N ILE A 475 -29.88 -7.75 -16.08
CA ILE A 475 -29.70 -8.92 -16.94
C ILE A 475 -29.13 -10.06 -16.12
N HIS A 476 -29.91 -11.11 -15.89
CA HIS A 476 -29.43 -12.38 -15.33
C HIS A 476 -29.04 -13.33 -16.45
N LEU A 477 -27.94 -14.05 -16.24
CA LEU A 477 -27.34 -14.90 -17.26
C LEU A 477 -26.61 -16.07 -16.59
N LYS A 478 -27.27 -17.22 -16.58
CA LYS A 478 -26.80 -18.43 -15.88
C LYS A 478 -26.42 -19.50 -16.88
N PHE A 479 -25.18 -19.98 -16.82
CA PHE A 479 -24.74 -21.14 -17.59
C PHE A 479 -25.34 -22.42 -17.01
N LYS A 480 -25.78 -23.34 -17.87
CA LYS A 480 -26.12 -24.71 -17.52
C LYS A 480 -25.01 -25.62 -18.05
N TYR A 481 -24.04 -25.89 -17.19
CA TYR A 481 -22.96 -26.85 -17.45
C TYR A 481 -23.53 -28.28 -17.61
N PRO A 482 -22.82 -29.18 -18.30
CA PRO A 482 -23.11 -30.61 -18.24
C PRO A 482 -23.03 -31.16 -16.80
N GLU A 483 -23.66 -32.30 -16.57
CA GLU A 483 -23.74 -32.88 -15.22
C GLU A 483 -22.38 -33.41 -14.77
N GLY A 484 -21.88 -32.90 -13.65
CA GLY A 484 -20.54 -33.22 -13.12
C GLY A 484 -19.40 -32.30 -13.61
N GLU A 485 -19.65 -31.42 -14.57
CA GLU A 485 -18.61 -30.58 -15.18
C GLU A 485 -18.54 -29.14 -14.61
N LEU A 486 -17.35 -28.56 -14.64
CA LEU A 486 -17.06 -27.17 -14.23
C LEU A 486 -16.80 -26.22 -15.42
N GLY A 487 -17.10 -26.66 -16.64
CA GLY A 487 -16.83 -25.94 -17.88
C GLY A 487 -17.64 -26.49 -19.05
N PHE A 488 -17.22 -26.15 -20.26
CA PHE A 488 -17.73 -26.69 -21.52
C PHE A 488 -16.56 -27.14 -22.39
N SER A 489 -16.63 -28.32 -23.02
CA SER A 489 -15.60 -28.73 -23.99
C SER A 489 -15.78 -28.03 -25.35
N PRO A 490 -14.71 -27.86 -26.15
CA PRO A 490 -14.81 -27.46 -27.55
C PRO A 490 -15.82 -28.32 -28.32
N GLY A 491 -16.56 -27.73 -29.26
CA GLY A 491 -17.67 -28.38 -29.97
C GLY A 491 -18.99 -28.52 -29.18
N THR A 492 -18.98 -28.42 -27.85
CA THR A 492 -20.20 -28.67 -27.05
C THR A 492 -21.21 -27.51 -27.11
N PRO A 493 -22.52 -27.79 -26.99
CA PRO A 493 -23.55 -26.75 -26.94
C PRO A 493 -23.55 -26.04 -25.59
N LEU A 494 -23.04 -24.81 -25.56
CA LEU A 494 -23.16 -23.89 -24.45
C LEU A 494 -24.62 -23.48 -24.25
N ARG A 495 -25.19 -23.90 -23.11
CA ARG A 495 -26.58 -23.65 -22.72
C ARG A 495 -26.62 -22.53 -21.68
N MET A 496 -27.39 -21.48 -21.95
CA MET A 496 -27.57 -20.36 -21.02
C MET A 496 -29.05 -20.10 -20.76
N ASN A 497 -29.39 -19.79 -19.52
CA ASN A 497 -30.67 -19.18 -19.18
C ASN A 497 -30.46 -17.67 -19.05
N PHE A 498 -31.13 -16.90 -19.90
CA PHE A 498 -31.15 -15.44 -19.86
C PHE A 498 -32.49 -14.96 -19.27
N THR A 499 -32.45 -13.95 -18.41
CA THR A 499 -33.62 -13.25 -17.87
C THR A 499 -33.34 -11.75 -17.86
N ALA A 500 -34.21 -10.94 -18.45
CA ALA A 500 -34.19 -9.48 -18.29
C ALA A 500 -35.21 -9.08 -17.23
N GLU A 501 -34.75 -8.65 -16.05
CA GLU A 501 -35.60 -8.25 -14.93
C GLU A 501 -35.94 -6.76 -14.99
N SER A 502 -37.22 -6.43 -14.75
CA SER A 502 -37.78 -5.08 -14.62
C SER A 502 -38.49 -4.91 -13.27
N ALA A 503 -38.64 -3.67 -12.79
CA ALA A 503 -39.32 -3.41 -11.52
C ALA A 503 -40.81 -3.80 -11.58
N PRO A 504 -41.48 -4.01 -10.42
CA PRO A 504 -42.86 -4.49 -10.36
C PRO A 504 -43.86 -3.72 -11.24
N ALA A 505 -43.75 -2.39 -11.33
CA ALA A 505 -44.60 -1.55 -12.19
C ALA A 505 -44.50 -1.90 -13.68
N TYR A 506 -43.35 -2.40 -14.13
CA TYR A 506 -43.05 -2.77 -15.52
C TYR A 506 -43.11 -4.29 -15.77
N ARG A 507 -43.78 -5.06 -14.89
CA ARG A 507 -43.98 -6.52 -15.09
C ARG A 507 -45.02 -6.84 -16.16
N ASN A 508 -46.05 -6.01 -16.30
CA ASN A 508 -47.16 -6.24 -17.23
C ASN A 508 -47.02 -5.48 -18.56
N THR A 509 -46.00 -4.63 -18.71
CA THR A 509 -45.70 -3.97 -19.98
C THR A 509 -45.11 -4.98 -20.95
N THR A 510 -45.84 -5.30 -22.02
CA THR A 510 -45.39 -6.12 -23.16
C THR A 510 -44.40 -5.36 -24.05
N GLY A 511 -43.31 -4.88 -23.45
CA GLY A 511 -42.15 -4.43 -24.19
C GLY A 511 -41.44 -5.61 -24.84
N THR A 512 -40.86 -5.36 -26.01
CA THR A 512 -40.09 -6.35 -26.75
C THR A 512 -38.69 -5.80 -26.96
N PHE A 513 -37.67 -6.63 -26.77
CA PHE A 513 -36.27 -6.21 -26.84
C PHE A 513 -35.50 -7.02 -27.89
N ASN A 514 -34.60 -6.34 -28.60
CA ASN A 514 -33.64 -6.99 -29.48
C ASN A 514 -32.38 -7.31 -28.66
N TYR A 515 -31.86 -8.52 -28.75
CA TYR A 515 -30.66 -8.90 -28.00
C TYR A 515 -29.46 -9.12 -28.92
N LYS A 516 -28.41 -8.33 -28.70
CA LYS A 516 -27.11 -8.52 -29.34
C LYS A 516 -26.18 -9.14 -28.31
N ILE A 517 -26.04 -10.46 -28.37
CA ILE A 517 -25.38 -11.22 -27.31
C ILE A 517 -23.97 -11.59 -27.79
N ILE A 518 -23.04 -11.61 -26.85
CA ILE A 518 -21.70 -12.16 -27.00
C ILE A 518 -20.77 -11.26 -27.82
N ARG A 519 -19.87 -10.57 -27.10
CA ARG A 519 -18.45 -10.47 -27.50
C ARG A 519 -17.70 -11.39 -26.55
N VAL A 520 -17.02 -12.41 -27.08
CA VAL A 520 -16.05 -13.22 -26.31
C VAL A 520 -14.66 -12.66 -26.55
N ASN A 521 -13.86 -12.51 -25.51
CA ASN A 521 -12.65 -11.68 -25.57
C ASN A 521 -11.39 -12.36 -26.17
N THR A 522 -11.58 -13.12 -27.25
CA THR A 522 -10.52 -13.71 -28.12
C THR A 522 -10.87 -13.63 -29.60
N SER A 523 -12.15 -13.59 -29.96
CA SER A 523 -12.67 -13.38 -31.31
C SER A 523 -13.94 -12.54 -31.23
N GLU A 524 -14.14 -11.58 -32.14
CA GLU A 524 -15.38 -10.77 -32.18
C GLU A 524 -16.58 -11.55 -32.76
N THR A 525 -16.86 -12.72 -32.20
CA THR A 525 -17.99 -13.57 -32.57
C THR A 525 -19.29 -12.98 -32.03
N VAL A 526 -19.84 -12.01 -32.77
CA VAL A 526 -21.12 -11.36 -32.48
C VAL A 526 -22.28 -12.30 -32.78
N LEU A 527 -23.02 -12.72 -31.75
CA LEU A 527 -24.20 -13.57 -31.91
C LEU A 527 -25.47 -12.72 -31.84
N SER A 528 -25.90 -12.27 -33.02
CA SER A 528 -27.19 -11.61 -33.18
C SER A 528 -28.32 -12.63 -33.19
N ARG A 529 -29.32 -12.44 -32.32
CA ARG A 529 -30.60 -13.15 -32.36
C ARG A 529 -31.71 -12.16 -32.03
N SER A 530 -32.55 -11.86 -33.00
CA SER A 530 -33.76 -11.06 -32.79
C SER A 530 -34.94 -11.99 -32.47
N ALA A 531 -35.38 -12.01 -31.21
CA ALA A 531 -36.64 -12.61 -30.83
C ALA A 531 -37.32 -11.77 -29.75
N LEU A 532 -38.60 -11.46 -29.97
CA LEU A 532 -39.40 -10.63 -29.09
C LEU A 532 -39.78 -11.46 -27.85
N HIS A 533 -39.09 -11.26 -26.72
CA HIS A 533 -39.42 -11.89 -25.45
C HIS A 533 -40.02 -10.89 -24.46
N PRO A 534 -41.01 -11.27 -23.63
CA PRO A 534 -41.50 -10.42 -22.55
C PRO A 534 -40.46 -10.26 -21.44
N TYR A 535 -40.47 -9.13 -20.73
CA TYR A 535 -39.66 -8.93 -19.53
C TYR A 535 -39.98 -9.97 -18.44
N ASN A 536 -39.02 -10.20 -17.54
CA ASN A 536 -39.08 -11.17 -16.44
C ASN A 536 -39.28 -12.64 -16.86
N THR A 537 -39.33 -12.95 -18.16
CA THR A 537 -39.29 -14.33 -18.66
C THR A 537 -37.86 -14.83 -18.76
N THR A 538 -37.66 -16.10 -18.43
CA THR A 538 -36.37 -16.78 -18.60
C THR A 538 -36.44 -17.65 -19.84
N PHE A 539 -35.49 -17.49 -20.78
CA PHE A 539 -35.42 -18.30 -21.99
C PHE A 539 -34.03 -18.92 -22.17
N ALA A 540 -34.01 -20.07 -22.84
CA ALA A 540 -32.80 -20.82 -23.13
C ALA A 540 -32.14 -20.29 -24.41
N LEU A 541 -30.87 -19.93 -24.30
CA LEU A 541 -29.98 -19.67 -25.42
C LEU A 541 -29.09 -20.88 -25.65
N HIS A 542 -28.90 -21.19 -26.93
CA HIS A 542 -28.07 -22.30 -27.40
C HIS A 542 -27.09 -21.77 -28.43
N TRP A 543 -25.81 -22.02 -28.19
CA TRP A 543 -24.70 -21.71 -29.07
C TRP A 543 -23.65 -22.81 -28.91
N SER A 544 -22.98 -23.22 -29.98
CA SER A 544 -21.92 -24.24 -29.88
C SER A 544 -20.57 -23.57 -29.68
N VAL A 545 -19.80 -24.04 -28.70
CA VAL A 545 -18.38 -23.67 -28.57
C VAL A 545 -17.66 -24.15 -29.83
N PRO A 546 -16.89 -23.32 -30.54
CA PRO A 546 -16.13 -23.76 -31.70
C PRO A 546 -15.11 -24.82 -31.29
N THR A 547 -14.87 -25.75 -32.21
CA THR A 547 -14.02 -26.93 -32.06
C THR A 547 -12.55 -26.59 -31.83
N GLU A 548 -12.13 -25.42 -32.31
CA GLU A 548 -10.77 -24.89 -32.36
C GLU A 548 -10.50 -23.80 -31.29
N TRP A 549 -11.36 -23.66 -30.29
CA TRP A 549 -11.14 -22.69 -29.21
C TRP A 549 -10.07 -23.17 -28.22
N TYR A 550 -9.31 -22.21 -27.67
CA TYR A 550 -8.36 -22.45 -26.59
C TYR A 550 -9.06 -22.89 -25.30
N LEU A 551 -8.35 -23.62 -24.44
CA LEU A 551 -8.84 -23.93 -23.09
C LEU A 551 -8.74 -22.68 -22.18
N GLY A 552 -9.53 -22.63 -21.10
CA GLY A 552 -9.42 -21.58 -20.07
C GLY A 552 -10.64 -20.66 -19.94
N HIS A 553 -10.42 -19.43 -19.48
CA HIS A 553 -11.50 -18.55 -19.00
C HIS A 553 -11.91 -17.50 -20.02
N TYR A 554 -13.21 -17.48 -20.35
CA TYR A 554 -13.80 -16.60 -21.34
C TYR A 554 -14.77 -15.62 -20.70
N LYS A 555 -14.65 -14.34 -21.08
CA LYS A 555 -15.59 -13.27 -20.69
C LYS A 555 -16.63 -13.10 -21.78
N MET A 556 -17.90 -13.19 -21.42
CA MET A 556 -19.04 -12.92 -22.29
C MET A 556 -19.72 -11.63 -21.89
N ARG A 557 -19.78 -10.67 -22.81
CA ARG A 557 -20.61 -9.47 -22.64
C ARG A 557 -21.91 -9.61 -23.42
N VAL A 558 -23.02 -9.29 -22.76
CA VAL A 558 -24.38 -9.40 -23.30
C VAL A 558 -25.05 -8.04 -23.26
N PHE A 559 -25.70 -7.64 -24.37
CA PHE A 559 -26.42 -6.39 -24.49
C PHE A 559 -27.91 -6.63 -24.74
N LEU A 560 -28.73 -5.80 -24.13
CA LEU A 560 -30.16 -5.67 -24.41
C LEU A 560 -30.40 -4.31 -25.08
N ASN A 561 -31.02 -4.35 -26.25
CA ASN A 561 -31.31 -3.19 -27.08
C ASN A 561 -32.81 -2.93 -27.15
N ASP A 562 -33.18 -1.67 -27.34
CA ASP A 562 -34.57 -1.28 -27.59
C ASP A 562 -35.02 -1.61 -29.04
N SER A 563 -36.25 -1.21 -29.35
CA SER A 563 -36.84 -1.24 -30.69
C SER A 563 -36.10 -0.38 -31.71
N PHE A 564 -35.23 0.54 -31.28
CA PHE A 564 -34.46 1.44 -32.15
C PHE A 564 -32.99 1.00 -32.32
N GLY A 565 -32.57 -0.07 -31.62
CA GLY A 565 -31.25 -0.67 -31.74
C GLY A 565 -30.19 -0.11 -30.78
N PHE A 566 -30.54 0.78 -29.84
CA PHE A 566 -29.60 1.34 -28.87
C PHE A 566 -29.35 0.39 -27.69
N ASN A 567 -28.10 0.24 -27.26
CA ASN A 567 -27.70 -0.64 -26.16
C ASN A 567 -28.10 -0.04 -24.79
N HIS A 568 -29.26 -0.40 -24.24
CA HIS A 568 -29.75 0.10 -22.95
C HIS A 568 -29.06 -0.52 -21.75
N SER A 569 -28.81 -1.82 -21.77
CA SER A 569 -28.33 -2.56 -20.61
C SER A 569 -27.30 -3.61 -21.01
N ALA A 570 -26.31 -3.85 -20.17
CA ALA A 570 -25.25 -4.80 -20.48
C ALA A 570 -24.69 -5.51 -19.24
N ASN A 571 -24.65 -6.84 -19.27
CA ASN A 571 -24.00 -7.65 -18.22
C ASN A 571 -22.73 -8.32 -18.76
N ASN A 572 -21.74 -8.50 -17.89
CA ASN A 572 -20.51 -9.24 -18.13
C ASN A 572 -20.51 -10.49 -17.25
N THR A 573 -20.48 -11.68 -17.88
CA THR A 573 -20.30 -12.95 -17.16
C THR A 573 -19.02 -13.65 -17.62
N ARG A 574 -18.65 -14.73 -16.93
CA ARG A 574 -17.50 -15.58 -17.29
C ARG A 574 -17.90 -17.05 -17.30
N PHE A 575 -17.29 -17.81 -18.20
CA PHE A 575 -17.36 -19.27 -18.27
C PHE A 575 -15.99 -19.85 -18.56
N ARG A 576 -15.84 -21.16 -18.37
CA ARG A 576 -14.61 -21.91 -18.64
C ARG A 576 -14.81 -22.85 -19.82
N ILE A 577 -13.88 -22.85 -20.76
CA ILE A 577 -13.68 -23.95 -21.70
C ILE A 577 -12.66 -24.92 -21.09
N TRP A 578 -12.96 -26.20 -21.14
CA TRP A 578 -12.15 -27.25 -20.55
C TRP A 578 -12.31 -28.54 -21.35
N ASP A 579 -11.19 -29.21 -21.64
CA ASP A 579 -11.17 -30.53 -22.23
C ASP A 579 -9.84 -31.21 -21.87
N ASP A 580 -9.77 -32.53 -22.06
CA ASP A 580 -8.52 -33.26 -22.00
C ASP A 580 -7.78 -33.17 -23.34
N VAL A 581 -6.45 -33.07 -23.31
CA VAL A 581 -5.61 -33.08 -24.52
C VAL A 581 -5.08 -34.50 -24.73
N ILE A 582 -5.56 -35.17 -25.77
CA ILE A 582 -5.05 -36.46 -26.23
C ILE A 582 -3.85 -36.23 -27.15
N TYR A 583 -2.86 -37.12 -27.06
CA TYR A 583 -1.68 -37.08 -27.90
C TYR A 583 -1.33 -38.44 -28.51
N ASP A 584 -0.72 -38.42 -29.70
CA ASP A 584 -0.01 -39.54 -30.32
C ASP A 584 1.43 -39.09 -30.62
N ILE A 585 2.42 -39.93 -30.32
CA ILE A 585 3.85 -39.60 -30.44
C ILE A 585 4.55 -40.65 -31.30
N ARG A 586 5.40 -40.20 -32.22
CA ARG A 586 6.12 -41.08 -33.15
C ARG A 586 7.58 -40.68 -33.27
N GLY A 587 8.46 -41.68 -33.35
CA GLY A 587 9.92 -41.46 -33.46
C GLY A 587 10.64 -41.21 -32.14
N ASN A 588 9.93 -41.16 -31.00
CA ASN A 588 10.56 -41.13 -29.68
C ASN A 588 11.34 -42.42 -29.37
N ARG A 589 12.32 -42.31 -28.48
CA ARG A 589 13.13 -43.44 -27.98
C ARG A 589 13.12 -43.46 -26.45
N SER A 590 13.32 -44.65 -25.89
CA SER A 590 13.50 -44.85 -24.46
C SER A 590 14.87 -44.41 -23.94
N ASP A 591 15.88 -44.29 -24.80
CA ASP A 591 17.27 -44.09 -24.37
C ASP A 591 18.01 -43.15 -25.35
N TYR A 592 18.70 -42.15 -24.79
CA TYR A 592 19.53 -41.19 -25.54
C TYR A 592 20.90 -40.97 -24.86
N SER A 593 21.86 -40.43 -25.60
CA SER A 593 23.18 -40.04 -25.12
C SER A 593 23.25 -38.54 -24.79
N MET A 594 24.21 -38.11 -23.98
CA MET A 594 24.41 -36.69 -23.66
C MET A 594 24.74 -35.87 -24.91
N GLY A 595 24.00 -34.80 -25.17
CA GLY A 595 24.15 -34.00 -26.39
C GLY A 595 23.70 -34.67 -27.69
N GLU A 596 22.95 -35.78 -27.62
CA GLU A 596 22.40 -36.44 -28.82
C GLU A 596 21.27 -35.58 -29.41
N PRO A 597 21.25 -35.31 -30.73
CA PRO A 597 20.10 -34.68 -31.36
C PRO A 597 18.90 -35.63 -31.32
N PHE A 598 17.72 -35.10 -31.01
CA PHE A 598 16.48 -35.87 -31.03
C PHE A 598 15.47 -35.22 -31.97
N SER A 599 14.60 -36.05 -32.53
CA SER A 599 13.50 -35.69 -33.41
C SER A 599 12.35 -36.64 -33.11
N PHE A 600 11.15 -36.12 -32.86
CA PHE A 600 9.91 -36.90 -32.76
C PHE A 600 8.72 -36.06 -33.18
N ASP A 601 7.70 -36.71 -33.74
CA ASP A 601 6.43 -36.08 -34.08
C ASP A 601 5.46 -36.19 -32.90
N VAL A 602 4.73 -35.13 -32.63
CA VAL A 602 3.58 -35.15 -31.71
C VAL A 602 2.33 -34.63 -32.44
N ASN A 603 1.27 -35.44 -32.39
CA ASN A 603 -0.08 -35.07 -32.78
C ASN A 603 -0.87 -34.74 -31.50
N LEU A 604 -1.48 -33.56 -31.43
CA LEU A 604 -2.25 -33.09 -30.27
C LEU A 604 -3.71 -32.85 -30.70
N THR A 605 -4.67 -33.38 -29.96
CA THR A 605 -6.11 -33.19 -30.20
C THR A 605 -6.89 -33.02 -28.90
N TYR A 606 -8.03 -32.33 -28.94
CA TYR A 606 -8.97 -32.33 -27.82
C TYR A 606 -9.82 -33.60 -27.80
N ASN A 607 -10.05 -34.15 -26.61
CA ASN A 607 -10.82 -35.38 -26.41
C ASN A 607 -12.27 -35.27 -26.93
N ALA A 608 -12.98 -34.17 -26.67
CA ALA A 608 -14.39 -34.04 -27.05
C ALA A 608 -14.61 -33.68 -28.53
N SER A 609 -13.69 -32.92 -29.16
CA SER A 609 -13.86 -32.43 -30.54
C SER A 609 -13.01 -33.14 -31.59
N GLY A 610 -11.94 -33.85 -31.19
CA GLY A 610 -10.99 -34.47 -32.12
C GLY A 610 -10.18 -33.46 -32.95
N SER A 611 -10.18 -32.19 -32.55
CA SER A 611 -9.51 -31.08 -33.25
C SER A 611 -8.60 -30.32 -32.29
N PHE A 612 -7.69 -29.52 -32.83
CA PHE A 612 -6.78 -28.68 -32.05
C PHE A 612 -6.64 -27.30 -32.71
N PRO A 613 -6.40 -26.21 -31.96
CA PRO A 613 -6.23 -24.89 -32.57
C PRO A 613 -4.99 -24.84 -33.48
N ASP A 614 -5.06 -24.09 -34.59
CA ASP A 614 -3.98 -23.95 -35.58
C ASP A 614 -2.65 -23.42 -35.00
N TYR A 615 -2.70 -22.78 -33.83
CA TYR A 615 -1.57 -22.15 -33.18
C TYR A 615 -1.78 -22.03 -31.66
N VAL A 616 -0.98 -22.72 -30.86
CA VAL A 616 -0.95 -22.60 -29.40
C VAL A 616 0.49 -22.30 -28.96
N PRO A 617 0.75 -21.19 -28.24
CA PRO A 617 2.06 -20.96 -27.63
C PRO A 617 2.38 -22.08 -26.64
N ALA A 618 3.53 -22.71 -26.81
CA ALA A 618 3.92 -23.90 -26.05
C ALA A 618 5.36 -23.83 -25.57
N GLN A 619 5.71 -24.68 -24.61
CA GLN A 619 7.08 -24.88 -24.14
C GLN A 619 7.31 -26.38 -24.02
N LEU A 620 8.33 -26.91 -24.70
CA LEU A 620 8.85 -28.23 -24.36
C LEU A 620 9.59 -28.09 -23.04
N GLU A 621 9.29 -28.96 -22.09
CA GLU A 621 9.89 -29.00 -20.77
C GLU A 621 10.61 -30.33 -20.59
N PHE A 622 11.83 -30.24 -20.10
CA PHE A 622 12.68 -31.38 -19.78
C PHE A 622 12.80 -31.44 -18.27
N ASN A 623 12.18 -32.46 -17.67
CA ASN A 623 12.04 -32.59 -16.24
C ASN A 623 12.77 -33.85 -15.76
N TRP A 624 13.71 -33.70 -14.84
CA TRP A 624 14.30 -34.86 -14.17
C TRP A 624 13.32 -35.37 -13.12
N LEU A 625 12.94 -36.65 -13.20
CA LEU A 625 12.12 -37.28 -12.16
C LEU A 625 13.02 -37.57 -10.96
N THR A 626 12.79 -36.86 -9.86
CA THR A 626 13.48 -37.13 -8.59
C THR A 626 12.96 -38.42 -7.95
N GLN A 627 13.62 -38.91 -6.90
CA GLN A 627 13.23 -40.14 -6.15
C GLN A 627 11.82 -40.11 -5.49
N PHE A 628 11.06 -39.03 -5.69
CA PHE A 628 9.69 -38.82 -5.20
C PHE A 628 8.70 -38.47 -6.32
N ASP A 629 9.07 -38.73 -7.59
CA ASP A 629 8.33 -38.34 -8.81
C ASP A 629 8.04 -36.84 -8.90
N ILE A 630 8.85 -36.00 -8.24
CA ILE A 630 8.76 -34.55 -8.34
C ILE A 630 9.61 -34.11 -9.54
N PRO A 631 9.03 -33.52 -10.59
CA PRO A 631 9.77 -33.05 -11.76
C PRO A 631 10.63 -31.83 -11.42
N TYR A 632 11.95 -31.95 -11.60
CA TYR A 632 12.88 -30.82 -11.56
C TYR A 632 13.12 -30.29 -12.97
N GLU A 633 12.63 -29.08 -13.24
CA GLU A 633 12.73 -28.43 -14.56
C GLU A 633 14.19 -28.06 -14.90
N TRP A 634 14.75 -28.74 -15.89
CA TRP A 634 16.12 -28.51 -16.36
C TRP A 634 16.20 -27.43 -17.45
N GLY A 635 15.23 -27.41 -18.35
CA GLY A 635 15.24 -26.52 -19.50
C GLY A 635 13.88 -26.41 -20.18
N ARG A 636 13.69 -25.28 -20.88
CA ARG A 636 12.53 -25.05 -21.74
C ARG A 636 12.95 -24.66 -23.14
N GLN A 637 12.33 -25.28 -24.15
CA GLN A 637 12.40 -24.84 -25.54
C GLN A 637 11.06 -24.22 -25.93
N PRO A 638 11.01 -22.94 -26.36
CA PRO A 638 9.77 -22.36 -26.84
C PRO A 638 9.33 -23.05 -28.13
N LEU A 639 8.06 -23.45 -28.18
CA LEU A 639 7.43 -24.10 -29.33
C LEU A 639 6.12 -23.38 -29.68
N ASN A 640 5.62 -23.62 -30.88
CA ASN A 640 4.24 -23.31 -31.24
C ASN A 640 3.56 -24.65 -31.55
N ALA A 641 2.71 -25.12 -30.65
CA ALA A 641 1.96 -26.35 -30.84
C ALA A 641 0.82 -26.12 -31.83
N ARG A 642 0.76 -26.98 -32.83
CA ARG A 642 -0.34 -27.17 -33.80
C ARG A 642 -0.90 -28.58 -33.64
N ASN A 643 -1.85 -28.96 -34.49
CA ASN A 643 -2.36 -30.35 -34.57
C ASN A 643 -1.21 -31.36 -34.76
N GLU A 644 -0.29 -31.12 -35.70
CA GLU A 644 0.91 -31.94 -35.91
C GLU A 644 2.16 -31.07 -35.74
N ASN A 645 3.16 -31.54 -34.98
CA ASN A 645 4.44 -30.86 -34.80
C ASN A 645 5.61 -31.85 -34.86
N GLU A 646 6.57 -31.58 -35.74
CA GLU A 646 7.91 -32.16 -35.67
C GLU A 646 8.71 -31.41 -34.59
N ILE A 647 9.13 -32.10 -33.54
CA ILE A 647 9.89 -31.53 -32.43
C ILE A 647 11.34 -31.97 -32.51
N ASN A 648 12.19 -31.00 -32.87
CA ASN A 648 13.63 -31.18 -33.02
C ASN A 648 14.39 -30.44 -31.91
N GLY A 649 15.39 -31.09 -31.33
CA GLY A 649 16.22 -30.52 -30.27
C GLY A 649 17.52 -31.30 -30.04
N THR A 650 18.14 -31.08 -28.88
CA THR A 650 19.37 -31.78 -28.49
C THR A 650 19.33 -32.08 -27.00
N MET A 651 19.73 -33.29 -26.64
CA MET A 651 19.71 -33.78 -25.27
C MET A 651 20.67 -33.00 -24.35
N PRO A 652 20.40 -32.96 -23.04
CA PRO A 652 21.26 -32.32 -22.05
C PRO A 652 22.74 -32.71 -22.15
N THR A 653 23.62 -31.75 -21.87
CA THR A 653 25.09 -31.91 -21.77
C THR A 653 25.60 -31.70 -20.34
N VAL A 654 24.80 -32.17 -19.39
CA VAL A 654 25.08 -32.13 -17.95
C VAL A 654 24.74 -33.48 -17.34
N PHE A 655 25.47 -33.88 -16.30
CA PHE A 655 25.07 -35.00 -15.45
C PHE A 655 23.83 -34.59 -14.64
N PRO A 656 22.72 -35.36 -14.72
CA PRO A 656 21.56 -35.16 -13.86
C PRO A 656 21.73 -35.82 -12.48
N ASP A 657 20.78 -35.57 -11.58
CA ASP A 657 20.70 -36.25 -10.28
C ASP A 657 19.96 -37.60 -10.35
N THR A 658 19.24 -37.87 -11.45
CA THR A 658 18.57 -39.14 -11.79
C THR A 658 18.70 -39.39 -13.30
N THR A 659 18.66 -40.64 -13.75
CA THR A 659 18.75 -40.96 -15.19
C THR A 659 17.48 -40.64 -15.98
N ASP A 660 16.38 -40.41 -15.28
CA ASP A 660 15.02 -40.57 -15.81
C ASP A 660 14.47 -39.19 -16.18
N LEU A 661 14.36 -38.95 -17.48
CA LEU A 661 13.96 -37.69 -18.09
C LEU A 661 12.51 -37.78 -18.56
N GLN A 662 11.62 -37.06 -17.89
CA GLN A 662 10.27 -36.81 -18.38
C GLN A 662 10.31 -35.65 -19.38
N ILE A 663 9.80 -35.89 -20.59
CA ILE A 663 9.62 -34.87 -21.62
C ILE A 663 8.14 -34.50 -21.67
N SER A 664 7.83 -33.22 -21.45
CA SER A 664 6.46 -32.71 -21.36
C SER A 664 6.27 -31.51 -22.30
N ILE A 665 5.05 -31.28 -22.79
CA ILE A 665 4.67 -30.01 -23.42
C ILE A 665 3.76 -29.21 -22.50
N ARG A 666 4.21 -28.01 -22.14
CA ARG A 666 3.40 -27.01 -21.45
C ARG A 666 2.72 -26.09 -22.47
N LEU A 667 1.43 -26.30 -22.66
CA LEU A 667 0.54 -25.48 -23.50
C LEU A 667 0.08 -24.23 -22.72
N ILE A 668 0.13 -23.06 -23.37
CA ILE A 668 -0.14 -21.75 -22.74
C ILE A 668 -1.40 -21.12 -23.35
N TRP A 669 -2.49 -21.18 -22.59
CA TRP A 669 -3.80 -20.66 -22.98
C TRP A 669 -4.06 -19.29 -22.32
N GLY A 670 -3.35 -18.28 -22.81
CA GLY A 670 -3.37 -16.93 -22.24
C GLY A 670 -2.81 -16.90 -20.81
N ILE A 671 -3.69 -16.81 -19.81
CA ILE A 671 -3.31 -16.88 -18.39
C ILE A 671 -3.34 -18.31 -17.81
N THR A 672 -3.93 -19.26 -18.52
CA THR A 672 -4.04 -20.67 -18.07
C THR A 672 -2.90 -21.48 -18.67
N LYS A 673 -2.39 -22.49 -17.97
CA LYS A 673 -1.34 -23.39 -18.46
C LYS A 673 -1.77 -24.83 -18.24
N THR A 674 -1.49 -25.70 -19.21
CA THR A 674 -1.69 -27.15 -19.12
C THR A 674 -0.39 -27.83 -19.48
N THR A 675 0.12 -28.70 -18.62
CA THR A 675 1.26 -29.57 -18.94
C THR A 675 0.72 -30.92 -19.39
N VAL A 676 1.27 -31.44 -20.49
CA VAL A 676 0.98 -32.76 -21.05
C VAL A 676 2.31 -33.53 -21.07
N ASP A 677 2.43 -34.53 -20.21
CA ASP A 677 3.62 -35.38 -20.16
C ASP A 677 3.59 -36.33 -21.35
N LEU A 678 4.59 -36.26 -22.22
CA LEU A 678 4.61 -36.98 -23.50
C LEU A 678 5.15 -38.39 -23.33
N PHE A 679 6.39 -38.50 -22.84
CA PHE A 679 7.07 -39.77 -22.61
C PHE A 679 8.26 -39.59 -21.66
N GLU A 680 8.69 -40.70 -21.08
CA GLU A 680 9.91 -40.82 -20.30
C GLU A 680 11.03 -41.42 -21.14
N ALA A 681 12.26 -40.95 -20.93
CA ALA A 681 13.47 -41.49 -21.56
C ALA A 681 14.64 -41.46 -20.59
N ASN A 682 15.59 -42.38 -20.76
CA ASN A 682 16.80 -42.48 -19.95
C ASN A 682 17.94 -41.72 -20.63
N LEU A 683 18.66 -40.92 -19.86
CA LEU A 683 19.93 -40.34 -20.30
C LEU A 683 21.08 -41.29 -19.99
N THR A 684 21.57 -41.96 -21.03
CA THR A 684 22.67 -42.93 -20.94
C THR A 684 24.03 -42.24 -21.05
N VAL A 685 24.99 -42.73 -20.25
CA VAL A 685 26.41 -42.33 -20.35
C VAL A 685 27.20 -43.51 -20.87
N THR A 686 27.19 -43.65 -22.20
CA THR A 686 27.73 -44.81 -22.92
C THR A 686 29.22 -44.69 -23.28
N GLY A 687 29.87 -43.60 -22.88
CA GLY A 687 31.32 -43.46 -22.91
C GLY A 687 31.75 -42.02 -22.60
N LEU A 688 32.90 -41.85 -21.96
CA LEU A 688 33.46 -40.55 -21.62
C LEU A 688 34.90 -40.45 -22.14
N LYS A 689 35.31 -39.24 -22.50
CA LYS A 689 36.69 -38.94 -22.91
C LYS A 689 37.16 -37.57 -22.47
N ILE A 690 38.46 -37.42 -22.28
CA ILE A 690 39.13 -36.17 -21.95
C ILE A 690 39.68 -35.54 -23.24
N GLY A 691 38.96 -34.55 -23.76
CA GLY A 691 39.34 -33.77 -24.93
C GLY A 691 40.15 -32.52 -24.60
N ASP A 692 40.77 -31.95 -25.63
CA ASP A 692 41.32 -30.59 -25.66
C ASP A 692 42.35 -30.26 -24.54
N VAL A 693 43.13 -31.27 -24.10
CA VAL A 693 44.14 -31.11 -23.03
C VAL A 693 45.24 -30.12 -23.43
N ILE A 694 45.50 -29.15 -22.56
CA ILE A 694 46.59 -28.17 -22.63
C ILE A 694 47.30 -28.16 -21.28
N ILE A 695 48.62 -28.36 -21.27
CA ILE A 695 49.45 -28.45 -20.06
C ILE A 695 50.47 -27.32 -20.07
N ASN A 696 50.45 -26.47 -19.04
CA ASN A 696 51.33 -25.31 -18.87
C ASN A 696 51.43 -24.46 -20.16
N GLY A 697 50.28 -24.22 -20.81
CA GLY A 697 50.16 -23.44 -22.05
C GLY A 697 50.52 -24.18 -23.35
N SER A 698 50.82 -25.48 -23.31
CA SER A 698 51.23 -26.27 -24.47
C SER A 698 50.40 -27.54 -24.66
N ARG A 699 50.15 -27.93 -25.91
CA ARG A 699 49.58 -29.23 -26.28
C ARG A 699 50.63 -30.33 -26.46
N SER A 700 51.89 -29.96 -26.65
CA SER A 700 52.99 -30.88 -26.97
C SER A 700 53.94 -31.14 -25.79
N ARG A 701 54.05 -30.21 -24.83
CA ARG A 701 54.94 -30.35 -23.68
C ARG A 701 54.30 -31.19 -22.57
N ARG A 702 54.69 -32.46 -22.49
CA ARG A 702 54.28 -33.40 -21.43
C ARG A 702 55.27 -33.51 -20.26
N SER A 703 56.32 -32.69 -20.25
CA SER A 703 57.33 -32.66 -19.18
C SER A 703 56.86 -31.77 -18.02
N LEU A 704 56.75 -32.32 -16.82
CA LEU A 704 56.48 -31.59 -15.58
C LEU A 704 57.71 -31.63 -14.66
N LEU A 705 57.75 -30.73 -13.67
CA LEU A 705 58.81 -30.67 -12.66
C LEU A 705 58.22 -30.89 -11.27
N ILE A 706 58.85 -31.74 -10.45
CA ILE A 706 58.46 -31.95 -9.05
C ILE A 706 58.42 -30.61 -8.27
N GLY A 707 57.40 -30.43 -7.41
CA GLY A 707 57.14 -29.18 -6.72
C GLY A 707 56.83 -27.98 -7.62
N GLY A 708 56.66 -28.17 -8.93
CA GLY A 708 56.26 -27.14 -9.88
C GLY A 708 54.74 -26.95 -9.92
N ALA A 709 54.29 -25.80 -10.40
CA ALA A 709 52.88 -25.58 -10.72
C ALA A 709 52.46 -26.43 -11.92
N LEU A 710 51.37 -27.17 -11.74
CA LEU A 710 50.64 -27.86 -12.79
C LEU A 710 49.40 -27.03 -13.12
N ASN A 711 49.41 -26.38 -14.27
CA ASN A 711 48.28 -25.63 -14.83
C ASN A 711 47.80 -26.36 -16.09
N THR A 712 46.77 -27.18 -15.96
CA THR A 712 46.20 -27.98 -17.06
C THR A 712 44.73 -27.65 -17.28
N THR A 713 44.37 -27.33 -18.53
CA THR A 713 42.97 -27.21 -18.95
C THR A 713 42.60 -28.36 -19.88
N PHE A 714 41.38 -28.87 -19.76
CA PHE A 714 40.83 -29.93 -20.62
C PHE A 714 39.30 -29.86 -20.66
N LYS A 715 38.65 -30.68 -21.49
CA LYS A 715 37.19 -30.81 -21.52
C LYS A 715 36.76 -32.26 -21.33
N LEU A 716 35.83 -32.51 -20.41
CA LEU A 716 35.09 -33.76 -20.40
C LEU A 716 34.14 -33.75 -21.59
N LYS A 717 34.14 -34.82 -22.38
CA LYS A 717 33.21 -34.98 -23.52
C LYS A 717 32.54 -36.34 -23.46
N ASP A 718 31.30 -36.39 -23.91
CA ASP A 718 30.66 -37.65 -24.29
C ASP A 718 31.44 -38.30 -25.44
N ALA A 719 31.64 -39.62 -25.39
CA ALA A 719 32.44 -40.32 -26.38
C ALA A 719 31.78 -40.33 -27.76
N ASN A 720 30.46 -40.49 -27.81
CA ASN A 720 29.66 -40.74 -29.00
C ASN A 720 29.25 -39.45 -29.71
N THR A 721 28.71 -38.48 -28.96
CA THR A 721 28.24 -37.19 -29.52
C THR A 721 29.35 -36.15 -29.60
N ASN A 722 30.47 -36.36 -28.89
CA ASN A 722 31.56 -35.41 -28.72
C ASN A 722 31.16 -34.08 -28.03
N ALA A 723 29.95 -34.02 -27.46
CA ALA A 723 29.44 -32.86 -26.74
C ALA A 723 30.24 -32.65 -25.43
N SER A 724 30.46 -31.39 -25.03
CA SER A 724 31.24 -31.06 -23.83
C SER A 724 30.34 -31.01 -22.59
N ILE A 725 30.69 -31.79 -21.56
CA ILE A 725 29.90 -31.93 -20.33
C ILE A 725 30.38 -30.91 -19.30
N SER A 726 29.47 -30.12 -18.72
CA SER A 726 29.83 -28.84 -18.07
C SER A 726 29.78 -28.79 -16.53
N ASN A 727 29.09 -29.73 -15.87
CA ASN A 727 28.85 -29.75 -14.42
C ASN A 727 29.49 -30.95 -13.68
N ALA A 728 30.47 -31.62 -14.29
CA ALA A 728 31.05 -32.84 -13.74
C ALA A 728 31.92 -32.60 -12.50
N SER A 729 31.80 -33.46 -11.49
CA SER A 729 32.81 -33.58 -10.44
C SER A 729 33.88 -34.59 -10.90
N LEU A 730 35.14 -34.14 -10.95
CA LEU A 730 36.25 -34.94 -11.48
C LEU A 730 37.36 -35.14 -10.45
N ARG A 731 38.15 -36.19 -10.65
CA ARG A 731 39.45 -36.44 -10.00
C ARG A 731 40.49 -36.82 -11.03
N ALA A 732 41.72 -36.37 -10.83
CA ALA A 732 42.89 -36.75 -11.62
C ALA A 732 43.89 -37.45 -10.69
N ASN A 733 44.08 -38.75 -10.91
CA ASN A 733 44.90 -39.64 -10.09
C ASN A 733 46.22 -39.91 -10.81
N PHE A 734 47.32 -39.40 -10.25
CA PHE A 734 48.69 -39.66 -10.69
C PHE A 734 49.12 -41.02 -10.13
N LYS A 735 49.35 -41.98 -11.04
CA LYS A 735 49.74 -43.36 -10.72
C LYS A 735 51.15 -43.69 -11.20
N TRP A 736 51.94 -44.29 -10.31
CA TRP A 736 53.25 -44.89 -10.58
C TRP A 736 53.24 -46.34 -10.12
N LYS A 737 53.68 -47.28 -10.97
CA LYS A 737 53.63 -48.74 -10.67
C LYS A 737 52.27 -49.22 -10.12
N ASN A 738 51.18 -48.63 -10.63
CA ASN A 738 49.78 -48.84 -10.21
C ASN A 738 49.37 -48.27 -8.84
N GLU A 739 50.28 -47.66 -8.08
CA GLU A 739 49.97 -46.94 -6.84
C GLU A 739 49.59 -45.48 -7.15
N THR A 740 48.48 -44.99 -6.59
CA THR A 740 48.11 -43.56 -6.68
C THR A 740 48.96 -42.77 -5.70
N ILE A 741 49.85 -41.90 -6.20
CA ILE A 741 50.72 -41.06 -5.38
C ILE A 741 50.06 -39.71 -5.09
N GLN A 742 49.33 -39.13 -6.06
CA GLN A 742 48.65 -37.85 -5.88
C GLN A 742 47.25 -37.87 -6.52
N THR A 743 46.23 -37.46 -5.76
CA THR A 743 44.88 -37.19 -6.28
C THR A 743 44.65 -35.69 -6.29
N LEU A 744 44.29 -35.15 -7.46
CA LEU A 744 43.96 -33.74 -7.64
C LEU A 744 42.49 -33.60 -8.05
N GLN A 745 41.86 -32.48 -7.71
CA GLN A 745 40.47 -32.17 -8.05
C GLN A 745 40.40 -30.99 -9.03
N PRO A 746 40.10 -31.23 -10.32
CA PRO A 746 39.80 -30.19 -11.29
C PRO A 746 38.49 -29.46 -10.95
N TYR A 747 38.38 -28.19 -11.33
CA TYR A 747 37.14 -27.40 -11.22
C TYR A 747 36.70 -26.85 -12.58
N SER A 748 35.38 -26.74 -12.80
CA SER A 748 34.81 -26.30 -14.08
C SER A 748 34.85 -24.78 -14.24
N ILE A 749 35.27 -24.32 -15.43
CA ILE A 749 35.19 -22.95 -15.91
C ILE A 749 34.70 -23.01 -17.36
N ASN A 750 33.49 -22.52 -17.65
CA ASN A 750 32.94 -22.42 -19.01
C ASN A 750 33.07 -23.73 -19.83
N ALA A 751 32.56 -24.84 -19.28
CA ALA A 751 32.64 -26.18 -19.86
C ALA A 751 34.07 -26.69 -20.16
N SER A 752 35.07 -26.14 -19.48
CA SER A 752 36.46 -26.58 -19.48
C SER A 752 36.92 -26.77 -18.04
N TYR A 753 37.60 -27.86 -17.73
CA TYR A 753 38.07 -28.15 -16.38
C TYR A 753 39.50 -27.67 -16.23
N LEU A 754 39.76 -26.91 -15.18
CA LEU A 754 41.07 -26.38 -14.82
C LEU A 754 41.61 -27.15 -13.61
N LEU A 755 42.87 -27.53 -13.74
CA LEU A 755 43.71 -28.14 -12.72
C LEU A 755 44.86 -27.16 -12.46
N ASN A 756 44.89 -26.51 -11.29
CA ASN A 756 45.90 -25.51 -10.95
C ASN A 756 46.44 -25.74 -9.53
N GLN A 757 47.34 -26.71 -9.37
CA GLN A 757 47.90 -27.13 -8.08
C GLN A 757 49.39 -27.49 -8.22
N SER A 758 50.12 -27.60 -7.11
CA SER A 758 51.53 -28.04 -7.12
C SER A 758 51.63 -29.56 -7.28
N LEU A 759 52.52 -30.00 -8.17
CA LEU A 759 52.84 -31.41 -8.34
C LEU A 759 53.58 -31.94 -7.09
N ASP A 760 53.12 -33.05 -6.52
CA ASP A 760 53.70 -33.63 -5.29
C ASP A 760 55.21 -33.89 -5.48
N PRO A 761 56.08 -33.37 -4.60
CA PRO A 761 57.52 -33.55 -4.75
C PRO A 761 58.01 -34.98 -4.51
N ASN A 762 57.16 -35.87 -3.98
CA ASN A 762 57.42 -37.30 -3.84
C ASN A 762 57.18 -38.09 -5.14
N LEU A 763 56.58 -37.49 -6.17
CA LEU A 763 56.38 -38.16 -7.45
C LEU A 763 57.75 -38.52 -8.06
N PRO A 764 58.02 -39.81 -8.32
CA PRO A 764 59.33 -40.24 -8.79
C PRO A 764 59.58 -39.76 -10.22
N GLN A 765 60.84 -39.43 -10.50
CA GLN A 765 61.29 -39.03 -11.84
C GLN A 765 61.13 -40.20 -12.83
N ALA A 766 60.02 -40.18 -13.56
CA ALA A 766 59.60 -41.21 -14.51
C ALA A 766 58.43 -40.69 -15.36
N ASN A 767 58.07 -41.45 -16.40
CA ASN A 767 56.71 -41.35 -16.95
C ASN A 767 55.72 -41.83 -15.89
N ASN A 768 54.82 -40.93 -15.50
CA ASN A 768 53.72 -41.17 -14.59
C ASN A 768 52.42 -41.11 -15.38
N SER A 769 51.50 -42.02 -15.06
CA SER A 769 50.21 -42.11 -15.73
C SER A 769 49.17 -41.28 -14.96
N VAL A 770 48.45 -40.38 -15.63
CA VAL A 770 47.29 -39.70 -15.05
C VAL A 770 46.04 -40.36 -15.55
N LYS A 771 45.25 -40.88 -14.62
CA LYS A 771 43.91 -41.40 -14.86
C LYS A 771 42.86 -40.42 -14.36
N PHE A 772 41.77 -40.29 -15.10
CA PHE A 772 40.65 -39.41 -14.74
C PHE A 772 39.47 -40.24 -14.27
N GLU A 773 38.84 -39.81 -13.18
CA GLU A 773 37.61 -40.40 -12.64
C GLU A 773 36.54 -39.31 -12.60
N VAL A 774 35.30 -39.66 -12.94
CA VAL A 774 34.13 -38.79 -12.81
C VAL A 774 33.18 -39.33 -11.76
N ARG A 775 32.54 -38.45 -10.98
CA ARG A 775 31.41 -38.83 -10.14
C ARG A 775 30.13 -38.77 -10.95
N LEU A 776 29.38 -39.88 -10.98
CA LEU A 776 28.01 -39.92 -11.45
C LEU A 776 27.08 -39.57 -10.27
N PRO A 777 26.24 -38.51 -10.34
CA PRO A 777 25.45 -38.09 -9.18
C PRO A 777 24.40 -39.12 -8.74
N TRP A 778 23.64 -39.69 -9.68
CA TRP A 778 22.47 -40.54 -9.40
C TRP A 778 22.74 -41.85 -8.66
N ASN A 779 23.98 -42.32 -8.64
CA ASN A 779 24.40 -43.52 -7.91
C ASN A 779 25.65 -43.30 -7.04
N GLU A 780 26.05 -42.03 -6.88
CA GLU A 780 27.28 -41.55 -6.20
C GLU A 780 28.60 -42.23 -6.59
N SER A 781 28.63 -42.99 -7.68
CA SER A 781 29.78 -43.80 -8.07
C SER A 781 30.88 -42.96 -8.74
N TRP A 782 32.13 -43.41 -8.60
CA TRP A 782 33.25 -42.89 -9.38
C TRP A 782 33.56 -43.84 -10.53
N VAL A 783 33.47 -43.35 -11.77
CA VAL A 783 33.76 -44.12 -12.99
C VAL A 783 35.09 -43.66 -13.57
N GLU A 784 36.01 -44.61 -13.78
CA GLU A 784 37.28 -44.35 -14.45
C GLU A 784 37.03 -44.10 -15.95
N ILE A 785 37.59 -43.00 -16.46
CA ILE A 785 37.55 -42.66 -17.88
C ILE A 785 38.67 -43.44 -18.57
N ASP A 786 38.34 -44.22 -19.60
CA ASP A 786 39.29 -45.07 -20.34
C ASP A 786 40.21 -44.27 -21.27
N GLN A 787 41.01 -43.40 -20.66
CA GLN A 787 42.01 -42.57 -21.31
C GLN A 787 43.12 -42.24 -20.32
N VAL A 788 44.31 -42.78 -20.58
CA VAL A 788 45.51 -42.55 -19.76
C VAL A 788 46.35 -41.43 -20.36
N LEU A 789 46.69 -40.42 -19.55
CA LEU A 789 47.56 -39.32 -19.94
C LEU A 789 48.96 -39.53 -19.34
N GLU A 790 49.89 -39.99 -20.16
CA GLU A 790 51.32 -40.15 -19.79
C GLU A 790 52.03 -38.79 -19.68
N LEU A 791 52.64 -38.53 -18.52
CA LEU A 791 53.38 -37.30 -18.19
C LEU A 791 54.80 -37.63 -17.70
N ASP A 792 55.79 -36.95 -18.27
CA ASP A 792 57.21 -37.10 -17.94
C ASP A 792 57.55 -36.19 -16.75
N VAL A 793 57.60 -36.76 -15.54
CA VAL A 793 57.91 -36.02 -14.30
C VAL A 793 59.42 -36.00 -14.11
N ARG A 794 59.98 -34.79 -13.93
CA ARG A 794 61.42 -34.56 -13.82
C ARG A 794 61.83 -33.76 -12.59
N GLY A 795 63.10 -33.87 -12.25
CA GLY A 795 63.74 -33.15 -11.15
C GLY A 795 64.04 -34.10 -10.00
N VAL A 796 65.17 -33.86 -9.34
CA VAL A 796 65.65 -34.65 -8.21
C VAL A 796 65.69 -33.73 -6.99
N PRO A 797 65.19 -34.15 -5.81
CA PRO A 797 65.36 -33.41 -4.57
C PRO A 797 66.83 -33.43 -4.13
N GLU A 798 67.35 -32.27 -3.73
CA GLU A 798 68.74 -32.06 -3.32
C GLU A 798 68.77 -31.29 -1.99
N ILE A 799 69.53 -31.78 -1.01
CA ILE A 799 69.75 -31.07 0.25
C ILE A 799 70.73 -29.93 -0.01
N LYS A 800 70.22 -28.70 -0.16
CA LYS A 800 71.05 -27.52 -0.45
C LYS A 800 71.80 -27.02 0.78
N ALA A 801 71.19 -27.16 1.95
CA ALA A 801 71.77 -26.79 3.24
C ALA A 801 71.14 -27.65 4.34
N PHE A 802 71.88 -27.84 5.44
CA PHE A 802 71.32 -28.35 6.68
C PHE A 802 71.83 -27.51 7.85
N GLN A 803 70.98 -27.34 8.87
CA GLN A 803 71.33 -26.68 10.11
C GLN A 803 71.22 -27.70 11.25
N LYS A 804 72.35 -27.96 11.93
CA LYS A 804 72.38 -28.79 13.14
C LYS A 804 72.25 -27.89 14.36
N GLU A 805 71.14 -28.01 15.07
CA GLU A 805 70.94 -27.33 16.35
C GLU A 805 71.24 -28.28 17.50
N ILE A 806 72.31 -27.99 18.23
CA ILE A 806 72.72 -28.74 19.42
C ILE A 806 72.01 -28.13 20.63
N ASN A 807 71.08 -28.88 21.23
CA ASN A 807 70.42 -28.43 22.46
C ASN A 807 71.45 -28.32 23.60
N ARG A 808 71.71 -27.09 24.08
CA ARG A 808 72.70 -26.80 25.14
C ARG A 808 72.39 -27.47 26.49
N ARG A 809 71.24 -28.13 26.66
CA ARG A 809 70.88 -28.92 27.85
C ARG A 809 71.05 -30.45 27.69
N GLY A 810 71.57 -30.91 26.55
CA GLY A 810 72.02 -32.30 26.36
C GLY A 810 71.00 -33.25 25.71
N ASN A 811 71.54 -34.24 25.00
CA ASN A 811 70.90 -35.47 24.49
C ASN A 811 69.94 -35.40 23.29
N ALA A 812 69.73 -34.24 22.66
CA ALA A 812 69.06 -34.18 21.35
C ALA A 812 69.75 -33.17 20.41
N SER A 813 69.95 -33.56 19.14
CA SER A 813 70.32 -32.68 18.03
C SER A 813 69.15 -32.62 17.05
N PHE A 814 68.68 -31.43 16.73
CA PHE A 814 67.75 -31.23 15.62
C PHE A 814 68.53 -30.97 14.33
N ILE A 815 68.13 -31.59 13.23
CA ILE A 815 68.71 -31.36 11.90
C ILE A 815 67.58 -30.86 11.00
N THR A 816 67.60 -29.57 10.69
CA THR A 816 66.69 -28.98 9.70
C THR A 816 67.36 -29.06 8.34
N VAL A 817 66.78 -29.78 7.39
CA VAL A 817 67.26 -29.87 6.00
C VAL A 817 66.46 -28.93 5.10
N HIS A 818 67.14 -28.08 4.34
CA HIS A 818 66.51 -27.27 3.30
C HIS A 818 66.68 -27.96 1.94
N ILE A 819 65.64 -28.69 1.53
CA ILE A 819 65.62 -29.45 0.28
C ILE A 819 65.09 -28.56 -0.85
N VAL A 820 65.80 -28.56 -1.97
CA VAL A 820 65.39 -27.88 -3.21
C VAL A 820 65.30 -28.88 -4.36
N ARG A 821 64.60 -28.50 -5.44
CA ARG A 821 64.79 -29.18 -6.73
C ARG A 821 66.17 -28.82 -7.29
N ASN A 822 66.96 -29.84 -7.57
CA ASN A 822 68.28 -29.73 -8.20
C ASN A 822 68.23 -28.81 -9.43
N GLY A 823 69.17 -27.87 -9.51
CA GLY A 823 69.32 -26.94 -10.62
C GLY A 823 68.34 -25.75 -10.66
N SER A 824 67.33 -25.65 -9.77
CA SER A 824 66.39 -24.50 -9.81
C SER A 824 66.12 -23.80 -8.48
N ASN A 825 66.78 -24.19 -7.36
CA ASN A 825 66.62 -23.58 -6.03
C ASN A 825 65.18 -23.53 -5.47
N THR A 826 64.22 -24.18 -6.13
CA THR A 826 62.82 -24.22 -5.73
C THR A 826 62.70 -25.10 -4.49
N SER A 827 62.31 -24.52 -3.35
CA SER A 827 62.13 -25.26 -2.10
C SER A 827 61.05 -26.33 -2.26
N LEU A 828 61.29 -27.53 -1.73
CA LEU A 828 60.37 -28.67 -1.77
C LEU A 828 59.90 -29.00 -0.35
N MET A 829 58.59 -29.06 -0.15
CA MET A 829 57.94 -29.29 1.16
C MET A 829 57.08 -30.56 1.11
N GLY A 830 56.89 -31.24 2.25
CA GLY A 830 56.10 -32.48 2.31
C GLY A 830 56.78 -33.72 1.72
N LEU A 831 58.11 -33.72 1.64
CA LEU A 831 58.88 -34.88 1.17
C LEU A 831 58.92 -35.99 2.23
N ASN A 832 58.68 -37.23 1.81
CA ASN A 832 58.89 -38.47 2.56
C ASN A 832 60.40 -38.78 2.58
N VAL A 833 61.12 -38.10 3.47
CA VAL A 833 62.57 -38.24 3.61
C VAL A 833 62.93 -39.41 4.53
N SER A 834 63.71 -40.36 4.00
CA SER A 834 64.56 -41.21 4.83
C SER A 834 65.99 -40.67 4.78
N CYS A 835 66.63 -40.49 5.93
CA CYS A 835 68.00 -40.01 6.02
C CYS A 835 68.86 -40.99 6.84
N ASN A 836 70.09 -41.22 6.37
CA ASN A 836 71.07 -42.02 7.08
C ASN A 836 72.13 -41.07 7.65
N ILE A 837 72.12 -40.87 8.96
CA ILE A 837 73.03 -39.96 9.66
C ILE A 837 74.20 -40.78 10.17
N THR A 838 75.39 -40.53 9.64
CA THR A 838 76.65 -41.12 10.12
C THR A 838 77.45 -40.07 10.85
N GLY A 839 78.04 -40.46 11.98
CA GLY A 839 78.90 -39.61 12.79
C GLY A 839 79.78 -40.45 13.70
N GLU A 840 81.04 -40.05 13.83
CA GLU A 840 81.96 -40.67 14.80
C GLU A 840 81.53 -40.26 16.22
N GLU A 841 81.30 -41.27 17.07
CA GLU A 841 80.90 -41.18 18.49
C GLU A 841 79.54 -40.51 18.82
N ILE A 842 78.45 -41.32 18.84
CA ILE A 842 77.58 -41.58 20.02
C ILE A 842 76.42 -42.54 19.65
N LEU A 843 75.91 -43.27 20.65
CA LEU A 843 74.90 -44.34 20.53
C LEU A 843 73.54 -43.92 19.93
N TYR A 844 72.88 -44.93 19.37
CA TYR A 844 71.50 -44.95 18.88
C TYR A 844 70.45 -44.33 19.81
N ALA A 845 69.60 -43.47 19.23
CA ALA A 845 68.24 -43.22 19.66
C ALA A 845 67.33 -43.14 18.41
N PRO A 846 66.09 -43.66 18.44
CA PRO A 846 65.19 -43.59 17.29
C PRO A 846 64.71 -42.15 17.06
N LEU A 847 64.77 -41.69 15.81
CA LEU A 847 64.29 -40.37 15.40
C LEU A 847 62.77 -40.39 15.22
N GLY A 848 62.07 -39.55 15.97
CA GLY A 848 60.71 -39.11 15.63
C GLY A 848 60.79 -37.95 14.64
N ILE A 849 60.12 -38.09 13.49
CA ILE A 849 60.00 -37.01 12.50
C ILE A 849 58.77 -36.16 12.86
N ILE A 850 58.98 -34.85 12.99
CA ILE A 850 57.90 -33.85 12.93
C ILE A 850 58.04 -33.19 11.56
N GLY A 851 57.01 -33.34 10.73
CA GLY A 851 56.92 -32.72 9.39
C GLY A 851 56.19 -31.39 9.42
#